data_AF-A0A1H2TAZ0-F1
#
_entry.id   AF-A0A1H2TAZ0-F1
#
_cell.length_a   1.000
_cell.length_b   1.000
_cell.length_c   1.000
_cell.angle_alpha   90.00
_cell.angle_beta   90.00
_cell.angle_gamma   90.00
#
_symmetry.space_group_name_H-M   'P 1'
#
loop_
_entity.id
_entity.type
_entity.pdbx_description
1 polymer ?
#
loop_
_entity_poly.entity_id
_entity_poly.type
_entity_poly.pdbx_seq_one_letter_code
_entity_poly.pdbx_strand_id
1 'polypeptide(L)'
;MNLQKDFHKYNLIIGWGVFFIALLTYGLSVEPTVSFWDCGEYIATSAKLEVGHPPGAPFFQMVGAFFASFSPSPEKTALFVNFISVFSSAFTILFLYFIIVNFAKKIALAQKETLSNGQVIALYGSGVVGALAYTFSDSFWFNATEAEVYAMAMLFMSAMFWLGLKWTDNLDSPRGDKWLLLIALVVGLSFGVHFMALLTIPAIGMLYFFQSHFKKNVRNFILANVISISILLLIFKLILPYTLALFGHTEVYFVNQLGLPFNSGTIFTGVWIIGAFAFTLWKAQKHQKRLLQTATLCLLFVFVGFSSWLMIPIRANAGTVINENSPTDARLLLAYYNLEQYQKTYLFKGPMYSDSFAIPEGYIDEKPKYERDYKTHKYIIVNNYKDALDAPHPDHIGLLPRMWSGEHAANYMSLTSPLKYRISPEYIGNEKVEQLSRQLQAVLYAGDYEQYAQLLRRYQGVFIVEKPSFWDNLSFMFSYQFNYMYLRYLLWNFVGRQDDIQGKISNNHGNWISGISFIDEWHTGYPQDHLPSDALNNRGRNTYFFLPLLLGLVGLFFQFTSSKRQWWVVFVLFLFTGLALKVYLNERPFEPRERDYALVGSFFTFAIWIGMGVYALYSLLEEKISFKGMAPAVVSLCLLVVPARMLAENWDDHDRSNRYTARALGKSYLDSVSKDNGAMIFSIGDNDTFGMWYMQEVEHYRTDVRVINTSLLGTDWYIDQMKHKAYTSEPIPSQLVHRQYAYGVRDVIYFDQRTDKIWPIADFMAWVGSDDPKTKKVVDRNGEAPDLVYASYPTNRIRIPVNKENVLKSGIVKPEDADKIVDYIDIKLPSVGMGKNRLLMLDILANNDWKRPIYFTGGSYSDEEYIWMRDYLQLDGMAYKLVPIKTPIDKDNPYDMGRIDADLMYKIVKSFDWGNMDDPNIYHDPETRRNSIVFRGNLARLTETLLAEDKQDKAKDVIDIATTRIPVGNLGYYFTLEPFISGYYAVKEPEKARKLFLEVAKKYQEKIEYYLTFSEINFIRLSDEIAYDLRRYQALLIPIMEDEAFYKKESATYKKYINRLKELGRSYGFATDEEEASEQPKEEVPQAATSASDTATQAK
;
A
#
# COMPACT_ATOMS: atom_id res chain seq x y z
N MET A 1 29.22 -22.59 39.73
CA MET A 1 28.29 -23.12 38.70
C MET A 1 29.08 -23.37 37.42
N ASN A 2 28.97 -24.56 36.79
CA ASN A 2 29.62 -24.85 35.51
C ASN A 2 28.59 -24.64 34.39
N LEU A 3 28.57 -23.44 33.82
CA LEU A 3 27.55 -23.03 32.84
C LEU A 3 27.65 -23.84 31.54
N GLN A 4 28.83 -24.32 31.17
CA GLN A 4 29.02 -25.13 29.97
C GLN A 4 28.33 -26.49 30.08
N LYS A 5 28.39 -27.14 31.25
CA LYS A 5 27.73 -28.45 31.49
C LYS A 5 26.22 -28.35 31.32
N ASP A 6 25.63 -27.27 31.82
CA ASP A 6 24.19 -27.01 31.74
C ASP A 6 23.80 -26.12 30.55
N PHE A 7 24.68 -26.01 29.53
CA PHE A 7 24.52 -25.02 28.46
C PHE A 7 23.17 -25.12 27.75
N HIS A 8 22.72 -26.34 27.46
CA HIS A 8 21.46 -26.56 26.75
C HIS A 8 20.25 -26.08 27.56
N LYS A 9 20.25 -26.35 28.87
CA LYS A 9 19.18 -25.95 29.80
C LYS A 9 19.06 -24.41 29.84
N TYR A 10 20.16 -23.71 30.11
CA TYR A 10 20.13 -22.25 30.20
C TYR A 10 19.90 -21.58 28.85
N ASN A 11 20.44 -22.14 27.76
CA ASN A 11 20.16 -21.63 26.42
C ASN A 11 18.66 -21.66 26.10
N LEU A 12 17.98 -22.75 26.47
CA LEU A 12 16.54 -22.90 26.26
C LEU A 12 15.74 -21.91 27.13
N ILE A 13 16.09 -21.79 28.42
CA ILE A 13 15.42 -20.86 29.35
C ILE A 13 15.56 -19.42 28.87
N ILE A 14 16.77 -19.00 28.49
CA ILE A 14 17.03 -17.63 28.04
C ILE A 14 16.32 -17.37 26.71
N GLY A 15 16.35 -18.32 25.77
CA GLY A 15 15.62 -18.18 24.50
C GLY A 15 14.12 -17.95 24.72
N TRP A 16 13.47 -18.75 25.58
CA TRP A 16 12.08 -18.52 25.96
C TRP A 16 11.88 -17.19 26.72
N GLY A 17 12.85 -16.77 27.53
CA GLY A 17 12.82 -15.45 28.16
C GLY A 17 12.76 -14.32 27.13
N VAL A 18 13.60 -14.36 26.09
CA VAL A 18 13.57 -13.38 24.99
C VAL A 18 12.24 -13.48 24.21
N PHE A 19 11.73 -14.68 23.96
CA PHE A 19 10.39 -14.87 23.38
C PHE A 19 9.31 -14.16 24.19
N PHE A 20 9.30 -14.31 25.52
CA PHE A 20 8.30 -13.67 26.36
C PHE A 20 8.44 -12.15 26.40
N ILE A 21 9.66 -11.61 26.35
CA ILE A 21 9.87 -10.16 26.22
C ILE A 21 9.26 -9.65 24.91
N ALA A 22 9.53 -10.33 23.78
CA ALA A 22 8.95 -9.95 22.49
C ALA A 22 7.43 -10.09 22.48
N LEU A 23 6.89 -11.21 23.01
CA LEU A 23 5.45 -11.45 23.11
C LEU A 23 4.75 -10.38 23.95
N LEU A 24 5.34 -9.98 25.09
CA LEU A 24 4.80 -8.92 25.93
C LEU A 24 4.88 -7.57 25.24
N THR A 25 6.00 -7.25 24.60
CA THR A 25 6.18 -5.98 23.86
C THR A 25 5.09 -5.84 22.80
N TYR A 26 4.98 -6.82 21.90
CA TYR A 26 4.02 -6.77 20.81
C TYR A 26 2.58 -6.92 21.28
N GLY A 27 2.33 -7.76 22.29
CA GLY A 27 1.00 -7.92 22.87
C GLY A 27 0.50 -6.70 23.63
N LEU A 28 1.40 -5.87 24.19
CA LEU A 28 1.07 -4.60 24.82
C LEU A 28 0.88 -3.47 23.80
N SER A 29 1.38 -3.61 22.57
CA SER A 29 1.32 -2.58 21.54
C SER A 29 0.43 -2.96 20.34
N VAL A 30 -0.24 -4.12 20.37
CA VAL A 30 -1.05 -4.64 19.25
C VAL A 30 -2.32 -3.83 19.02
N GLU A 31 -2.71 -3.64 17.76
CA GLU A 31 -3.94 -2.95 17.38
C GLU A 31 -5.17 -3.68 17.98
N PRO A 32 -6.08 -2.98 18.70
CA PRO A 32 -7.24 -3.59 19.35
C PRO A 32 -8.38 -3.93 18.38
N THR A 33 -8.34 -3.37 17.17
CA THR A 33 -9.34 -3.55 16.13
C THR A 33 -8.68 -3.60 14.73
N VAL A 34 -9.44 -3.31 13.67
CA VAL A 34 -8.92 -3.16 12.30
C VAL A 34 -8.03 -1.91 12.18
N SER A 35 -6.89 -2.03 11.48
CA SER A 35 -6.08 -0.90 11.03
C SER A 35 -6.37 -0.55 9.56
N PHE A 36 -5.83 0.59 9.08
CA PHE A 36 -5.92 0.97 7.67
C PHE A 36 -5.19 0.00 6.74
N TRP A 37 -5.44 0.10 5.43
CA TRP A 37 -4.91 -0.82 4.39
C TRP A 37 -5.45 -2.26 4.50
N ASP A 38 -4.71 -3.22 3.97
CA ASP A 38 -5.11 -4.63 3.74
C ASP A 38 -5.51 -5.40 5.01
N CYS A 39 -5.14 -4.91 6.20
CA CYS A 39 -5.49 -5.53 7.47
C CYS A 39 -7.00 -5.77 7.63
N GLY A 40 -7.85 -4.83 7.20
CA GLY A 40 -9.31 -5.00 7.28
C GLY A 40 -9.82 -6.18 6.45
N GLU A 41 -9.24 -6.38 5.27
CA GLU A 41 -9.56 -7.49 4.39
C GLU A 41 -9.00 -8.82 4.94
N TYR A 42 -7.74 -8.84 5.40
CA TYR A 42 -7.14 -10.04 6.00
C TYR A 42 -7.92 -10.50 7.24
N ILE A 43 -8.37 -9.57 8.09
CA ILE A 43 -9.18 -9.90 9.27
C ILE A 43 -10.55 -10.45 8.85
N ALA A 44 -11.24 -9.75 7.93
CA ALA A 44 -12.56 -10.17 7.45
C ALA A 44 -12.52 -11.57 6.80
N THR A 45 -11.57 -11.77 5.89
CA THR A 45 -11.41 -13.05 5.18
C THR A 45 -10.91 -14.17 6.09
N SER A 46 -10.07 -13.86 7.09
CA SER A 46 -9.63 -14.85 8.10
C SER A 46 -10.76 -15.31 8.99
N ALA A 47 -11.61 -14.41 9.48
CA ALA A 47 -12.66 -14.73 10.45
C ALA A 47 -13.68 -15.75 9.93
N LYS A 48 -13.90 -15.79 8.60
CA LYS A 48 -14.89 -16.66 7.94
C LYS A 48 -14.30 -17.60 6.89
N LEU A 49 -12.97 -17.66 6.76
CA LEU A 49 -12.28 -18.38 5.69
C LEU A 49 -12.81 -17.98 4.31
N GLU A 50 -12.78 -16.69 4.00
CA GLU A 50 -13.17 -16.15 2.70
C GLU A 50 -11.95 -16.02 1.78
N VAL A 51 -12.15 -15.64 0.52
CA VAL A 51 -11.07 -15.57 -0.46
C VAL A 51 -10.67 -14.11 -0.63
N GLY A 52 -9.52 -13.74 -0.06
CA GLY A 52 -8.95 -12.39 -0.19
C GLY A 52 -8.17 -12.20 -1.49
N HIS A 53 -7.52 -11.05 -1.64
CA HIS A 53 -6.80 -10.67 -2.84
C HIS A 53 -5.64 -11.63 -3.15
N PRO A 54 -5.38 -11.94 -4.43
CA PRO A 54 -4.28 -12.82 -4.83
C PRO A 54 -2.90 -12.38 -4.29
N PRO A 55 -2.08 -13.29 -3.72
CA PRO A 55 -2.21 -14.75 -3.75
C PRO A 55 -3.00 -15.36 -2.58
N GLY A 56 -3.75 -14.58 -1.81
CA GLY A 56 -4.75 -15.03 -0.84
C GLY A 56 -4.24 -15.46 0.53
N ALA A 57 -2.97 -15.86 0.64
CA ALA A 57 -2.35 -16.32 1.89
C ALA A 57 -3.22 -17.34 2.69
N PRO A 58 -3.64 -18.46 2.08
CA PRO A 58 -4.66 -19.35 2.65
C PRO A 58 -4.24 -20.01 3.97
N PHE A 59 -2.96 -20.31 4.16
CA PHE A 59 -2.48 -20.83 5.45
C PHE A 59 -2.53 -19.74 6.53
N PHE A 60 -2.18 -18.50 6.20
CA PHE A 60 -2.35 -17.37 7.11
C PHE A 60 -3.81 -17.21 7.52
N GLN A 61 -4.75 -17.24 6.56
CA GLN A 61 -6.19 -17.17 6.83
C GLN A 61 -6.71 -18.34 7.68
N MET A 62 -6.21 -19.56 7.47
CA MET A 62 -6.56 -20.72 8.29
C MET A 62 -6.11 -20.58 9.75
N VAL A 63 -4.91 -20.04 9.97
CA VAL A 63 -4.45 -19.68 11.33
C VAL A 63 -5.28 -18.51 11.86
N GLY A 64 -5.63 -17.56 11.00
CA GLY A 64 -6.67 -16.53 11.16
C GLY A 64 -7.92 -17.03 11.85
N ALA A 65 -8.61 -17.95 11.20
CA ALA A 65 -9.83 -18.57 11.69
C ALA A 65 -9.64 -19.29 13.03
N PHE A 66 -8.47 -19.93 13.24
CA PHE A 66 -8.16 -20.55 14.53
C PHE A 66 -8.11 -19.50 15.64
N PHE A 67 -7.39 -18.39 15.46
CA PHE A 67 -7.34 -17.32 16.46
C PHE A 67 -8.71 -16.64 16.66
N ALA A 68 -9.42 -16.35 15.57
CA ALA A 68 -10.77 -15.78 15.61
C ALA A 68 -11.75 -16.65 16.43
N SER A 69 -11.59 -17.98 16.40
CA SER A 69 -12.46 -18.91 17.16
C SER A 69 -12.37 -18.78 18.69
N PHE A 70 -11.30 -18.14 19.21
CA PHE A 70 -11.17 -17.84 20.64
C PHE A 70 -11.74 -16.47 21.03
N SER A 71 -12.22 -15.69 20.05
CA SER A 71 -12.76 -14.37 20.31
C SER A 71 -14.02 -14.45 21.19
N PRO A 72 -14.09 -13.69 22.30
CA PRO A 72 -15.26 -13.70 23.19
C PRO A 72 -16.46 -12.93 22.62
N SER A 73 -16.24 -12.07 21.63
CA SER A 73 -17.29 -11.31 20.95
C SER A 73 -16.85 -10.89 19.54
N PRO A 74 -17.78 -10.55 18.63
CA PRO A 74 -17.46 -10.03 17.30
C PRO A 74 -16.44 -8.89 17.32
N GLU A 75 -16.60 -7.91 18.22
CA GLU A 75 -15.77 -6.70 18.34
C GLU A 75 -14.33 -6.98 18.79
N LYS A 76 -14.08 -8.16 19.39
CA LYS A 76 -12.73 -8.58 19.78
C LYS A 76 -12.06 -9.49 18.76
N THR A 77 -12.75 -9.87 17.69
CA THR A 77 -12.22 -10.80 16.69
C THR A 77 -10.97 -10.25 16.00
N ALA A 78 -10.97 -8.96 15.65
CA ALA A 78 -9.80 -8.29 15.08
C ALA A 78 -8.56 -8.41 15.97
N LEU A 79 -8.68 -8.12 17.28
CA LEU A 79 -7.58 -8.26 18.23
C LEU A 79 -7.01 -9.68 18.20
N PHE A 80 -7.86 -10.71 18.26
CA PHE A 80 -7.40 -12.10 18.22
C PHE A 80 -6.69 -12.44 16.91
N VAL A 81 -7.18 -11.97 15.76
CA VAL A 81 -6.51 -12.18 14.48
C VAL A 81 -5.17 -11.41 14.44
N ASN A 82 -5.10 -10.18 14.95
CA ASN A 82 -3.85 -9.40 15.06
C ASN A 82 -2.79 -10.13 15.90
N PHE A 83 -3.19 -10.94 16.89
CA PHE A 83 -2.26 -11.75 17.68
C PHE A 83 -1.48 -12.78 16.86
N ILE A 84 -1.90 -13.12 15.63
CA ILE A 84 -1.11 -13.96 14.73
C ILE A 84 0.25 -13.34 14.46
N SER A 85 0.28 -12.03 14.21
CA SER A 85 1.53 -11.29 13.99
C SER A 85 2.36 -11.21 15.27
N VAL A 86 1.71 -10.98 16.42
CA VAL A 86 2.36 -10.95 17.74
C VAL A 86 3.09 -12.28 18.03
N PHE A 87 2.40 -13.42 17.90
CA PHE A 87 3.00 -14.73 18.14
C PHE A 87 4.06 -15.07 17.09
N SER A 88 3.80 -14.80 15.81
CA SER A 88 4.74 -15.09 14.73
C SER A 88 6.05 -14.31 14.90
N SER A 89 5.95 -13.03 15.26
CA SER A 89 7.11 -12.19 15.53
C SER A 89 7.85 -12.64 16.79
N ALA A 90 7.16 -12.97 17.89
CA ALA A 90 7.81 -13.50 19.09
C ALA A 90 8.60 -14.79 18.82
N PHE A 91 8.04 -15.73 18.04
CA PHE A 91 8.76 -16.93 17.61
C PHE A 91 9.93 -16.61 16.67
N THR A 92 9.81 -15.59 15.81
CA THR A 92 10.94 -15.10 14.99
C THR A 92 12.12 -14.70 15.87
N ILE A 93 11.86 -13.93 16.92
CA ILE A 93 12.88 -13.50 17.88
C ILE A 93 13.51 -14.70 18.61
N LEU A 94 12.71 -15.71 19.00
CA LEU A 94 13.20 -16.95 19.60
C LEU A 94 14.21 -17.66 18.67
N PHE A 95 13.87 -17.81 17.38
CA PHE A 95 14.76 -18.44 16.42
C PHE A 95 16.01 -17.61 16.17
N LEU A 96 15.89 -16.28 16.08
CA LEU A 96 17.02 -15.36 15.94
C LEU A 96 18.04 -15.54 17.08
N TYR A 97 17.54 -15.58 18.33
CA TYR A 97 18.38 -15.86 19.50
C TYR A 97 19.15 -17.18 19.33
N PHE A 98 18.47 -18.28 18.95
CA PHE A 98 19.14 -19.57 18.78
C PHE A 98 20.14 -19.59 17.63
N ILE A 99 19.87 -18.87 16.54
CA ILE A 99 20.78 -18.73 15.41
C ILE A 99 22.08 -18.03 15.84
N ILE A 100 21.97 -16.90 16.53
CA ILE A 100 23.12 -16.12 17.01
C ILE A 100 23.97 -16.94 17.97
N VAL A 101 23.34 -17.58 18.97
CA VAL A 101 24.07 -18.39 19.95
C VAL A 101 24.75 -19.59 19.28
N ASN A 102 24.13 -20.21 18.27
CA ASN A 102 24.74 -21.32 17.52
C ASN A 102 26.02 -20.87 16.79
N PHE A 103 25.98 -19.74 16.07
CA PHE A 103 27.13 -19.21 15.36
C PHE A 103 28.25 -18.79 16.31
N ALA A 104 27.93 -18.00 17.33
CA ALA A 104 28.91 -17.53 18.31
C ALA A 104 29.58 -18.70 19.03
N LYS A 105 28.81 -19.74 19.41
CA LYS A 105 29.36 -20.95 20.04
C LYS A 105 30.34 -21.69 19.14
N LYS A 106 30.03 -21.84 17.84
CA LYS A 106 30.91 -22.52 16.86
C LYS A 106 32.23 -21.76 16.69
N ILE A 107 32.21 -20.43 16.73
CA ILE A 107 33.42 -19.60 16.71
C ILE A 107 34.21 -19.77 18.02
N ALA A 108 33.55 -19.69 19.17
CA ALA A 108 34.18 -19.82 20.48
C ALA A 108 34.90 -21.17 20.69
N LEU A 109 34.35 -22.24 20.14
CA LEU A 109 34.91 -23.60 20.21
C LEU A 109 35.88 -23.94 19.06
N ALA A 110 36.13 -23.04 18.11
CA ALA A 110 36.94 -23.35 16.94
C ALA A 110 38.41 -23.70 17.30
N GLN A 111 38.93 -23.14 18.40
CA GLN A 111 40.31 -23.33 18.86
C GLN A 111 40.40 -23.85 20.31
N LYS A 112 39.27 -24.10 20.99
CA LYS A 112 39.21 -24.50 22.40
C LYS A 112 38.26 -25.68 22.59
N GLU A 113 38.65 -26.65 23.40
CA GLU A 113 37.79 -27.80 23.73
C GLU A 113 36.70 -27.45 24.77
N THR A 114 36.98 -26.47 25.64
CA THR A 114 36.07 -26.03 26.70
C THR A 114 35.92 -24.51 26.74
N LEU A 115 34.81 -24.03 27.28
CA LEU A 115 34.46 -22.62 27.38
C LEU A 115 34.48 -22.18 28.84
N SER A 116 35.03 -21.00 29.10
CA SER A 116 34.92 -20.36 30.41
C SER A 116 33.46 -19.93 30.67
N ASN A 117 33.10 -19.77 31.94
CA ASN A 117 31.78 -19.22 32.30
C ASN A 117 31.57 -17.81 31.69
N GLY A 118 32.62 -16.99 31.60
CA GLY A 118 32.56 -15.67 30.97
C GLY A 118 32.22 -15.76 29.48
N GLN A 119 32.87 -16.68 28.75
CA GLN A 119 32.55 -16.95 27.36
C GLN A 119 31.11 -17.43 27.19
N VAL A 120 30.63 -18.34 28.04
CA VAL A 120 29.23 -18.82 27.98
C VAL A 120 28.23 -17.68 28.24
N ILE A 121 28.51 -16.79 29.20
CA ILE A 121 27.68 -15.60 29.44
C ILE A 121 27.69 -14.68 28.22
N ALA A 122 28.86 -14.43 27.62
CA ALA A 122 28.97 -13.61 26.41
C ALA A 122 28.20 -14.22 25.23
N LEU A 123 28.19 -15.55 25.08
CA LEU A 123 27.40 -16.25 24.07
C LEU A 123 25.90 -15.99 24.26
N TYR A 124 25.38 -16.16 25.48
CA TYR A 124 23.97 -15.88 25.76
C TYR A 124 23.63 -14.41 25.56
N GLY A 125 24.48 -13.49 26.05
CA GLY A 125 24.31 -12.07 25.89
C GLY A 125 24.31 -11.61 24.43
N SER A 126 25.12 -12.25 23.58
CA SER A 126 25.13 -12.02 22.13
C SER A 126 23.78 -12.33 21.51
N GLY A 127 23.20 -13.49 21.88
CA GLY A 127 21.85 -13.86 21.46
C GLY A 127 20.79 -12.89 21.95
N VAL A 128 20.83 -12.50 23.23
CA VAL A 128 19.85 -11.57 23.82
C VAL A 128 19.89 -10.21 23.16
N VAL A 129 21.08 -9.60 23.04
CA VAL A 129 21.23 -8.24 22.48
C VAL A 129 20.84 -8.21 21.01
N GLY A 130 21.33 -9.17 20.19
CA GLY A 130 20.98 -9.19 18.77
C GLY A 130 19.50 -9.46 18.53
N ALA A 131 18.90 -10.37 19.30
CA ALA A 131 17.47 -10.68 19.18
C ALA A 131 16.59 -9.49 19.61
N LEU A 132 16.89 -8.84 20.74
CA LEU A 132 16.14 -7.68 21.22
C LEU A 132 16.37 -6.41 20.39
N ALA A 133 17.55 -6.24 19.79
CA ALA A 133 17.78 -5.15 18.84
C ALA A 133 16.83 -5.26 17.63
N TYR A 134 16.59 -6.49 17.15
CA TYR A 134 15.58 -6.72 16.11
C TYR A 134 14.14 -6.62 16.64
N THR A 135 13.91 -7.04 17.90
CA THR A 135 12.58 -6.90 18.52
C THR A 135 12.09 -5.46 18.46
N PHE A 136 12.98 -4.50 18.73
CA PHE A 136 12.68 -3.08 18.81
C PHE A 136 13.08 -2.30 17.55
N SER A 137 13.35 -2.96 16.41
CA SER A 137 13.62 -2.25 15.16
C SER A 137 12.31 -1.81 14.49
N ASP A 138 12.26 -0.53 14.08
CA ASP A 138 11.10 0.17 13.50
C ASP A 138 10.25 -0.70 12.55
N SER A 139 10.78 -1.04 11.38
CA SER A 139 10.01 -1.78 10.36
C SER A 139 9.53 -3.15 10.82
N PHE A 140 10.26 -3.85 11.70
CA PHE A 140 9.83 -5.17 12.18
C PHE A 140 8.73 -5.07 13.24
N TRP A 141 8.84 -4.12 14.17
CA TRP A 141 7.83 -3.92 15.22
C TRP A 141 6.51 -3.46 14.60
N PHE A 142 6.55 -2.58 13.59
CA PHE A 142 5.33 -2.14 12.90
C PHE A 142 4.52 -3.33 12.37
N ASN A 143 5.18 -4.30 11.73
CA ASN A 143 4.54 -5.52 11.23
C ASN A 143 4.11 -6.51 12.33
N ALA A 144 4.66 -6.41 13.54
CA ALA A 144 4.36 -7.33 14.64
C ALA A 144 3.03 -7.02 15.34
N THR A 145 2.39 -5.89 15.03
CA THR A 145 1.26 -5.33 15.79
C THR A 145 -0.06 -5.22 15.02
N GLU A 146 -0.09 -5.67 13.76
CA GLU A 146 -1.30 -5.70 12.91
C GLU A 146 -1.35 -7.00 12.09
N ALA A 147 -2.54 -7.43 11.66
CA ALA A 147 -2.75 -8.67 10.92
C ALA A 147 -2.23 -8.61 9.48
N GLU A 148 -0.91 -8.76 9.33
CA GLU A 148 -0.19 -8.77 8.05
C GLU A 148 0.61 -10.06 7.84
N VAL A 149 0.78 -10.44 6.58
CA VAL A 149 1.44 -11.71 6.20
C VAL A 149 2.95 -11.73 6.50
N TYR A 150 3.57 -10.56 6.61
CA TYR A 150 5.03 -10.42 6.74
C TYR A 150 5.57 -10.94 8.09
N ALA A 151 4.79 -10.82 9.18
CA ALA A 151 5.19 -11.37 10.48
C ALA A 151 5.31 -12.90 10.45
N MET A 152 4.33 -13.59 9.84
CA MET A 152 4.38 -15.04 9.66
C MET A 152 5.41 -15.47 8.62
N ALA A 153 5.65 -14.65 7.58
CA ALA A 153 6.72 -14.88 6.62
C ALA A 153 8.11 -14.89 7.31
N MET A 154 8.33 -13.96 8.25
CA MET A 154 9.54 -13.91 9.07
C MET A 154 9.68 -15.08 10.04
N LEU A 155 8.57 -15.57 10.60
CA LEU A 155 8.57 -16.80 11.37
C LEU A 155 9.10 -17.96 10.53
N PHE A 156 8.57 -18.15 9.32
CA PHE A 156 9.02 -19.24 8.46
C PHE A 156 10.45 -19.06 7.96
N MET A 157 10.87 -17.84 7.64
CA MET A 157 12.26 -17.54 7.28
C MET A 157 13.23 -17.92 8.42
N SER A 158 12.97 -17.42 9.62
CA SER A 158 13.83 -17.64 10.79
C SER A 158 13.81 -19.11 11.24
N ALA A 159 12.65 -19.75 11.25
CA ALA A 159 12.51 -21.18 11.53
C ALA A 159 13.25 -22.02 10.48
N MET A 160 13.12 -21.74 9.19
CA MET A 160 13.85 -22.44 8.13
C MET A 160 15.36 -22.31 8.29
N PHE A 161 15.86 -21.11 8.57
CA PHE A 161 17.30 -20.89 8.75
C PHE A 161 17.83 -21.65 9.98
N TRP A 162 17.09 -21.61 11.09
CA TRP A 162 17.40 -22.40 12.28
C TRP A 162 17.34 -23.91 12.04
N LEU A 163 16.34 -24.41 11.31
CA LEU A 163 16.25 -25.80 10.88
C LEU A 163 17.42 -26.20 9.98
N GLY A 164 17.90 -25.29 9.12
CA GLY A 164 19.12 -25.47 8.33
C GLY A 164 20.36 -25.68 9.20
N LEU A 165 20.51 -24.89 10.27
CA LEU A 165 21.57 -25.11 11.27
C LEU A 165 21.40 -26.47 11.96
N LYS A 166 20.18 -26.85 12.35
CA LYS A 166 19.91 -28.16 12.95
C LYS A 166 20.24 -29.32 12.01
N TRP A 167 19.90 -29.20 10.73
CA TRP A 167 20.21 -30.21 9.73
C TRP A 167 21.72 -30.37 9.58
N THR A 168 22.44 -29.26 9.42
CA THR A 168 23.90 -29.28 9.23
C THR A 168 24.67 -29.74 10.47
N ASP A 169 24.19 -29.41 11.67
CA ASP A 169 24.76 -29.91 12.92
C ASP A 169 24.57 -31.43 13.12
N ASN A 170 23.71 -32.08 12.32
CA ASN A 170 23.32 -33.48 12.48
C ASN A 170 23.45 -34.31 11.19
N LEU A 171 24.23 -33.87 10.19
CA LEU A 171 24.33 -34.53 8.87
C LEU A 171 24.64 -36.02 8.94
N ASP A 172 25.61 -36.40 9.78
CA ASP A 172 26.08 -37.77 9.90
C ASP A 172 25.26 -38.61 10.90
N SER A 173 24.23 -38.03 11.52
CA SER A 173 23.37 -38.76 12.47
C SER A 173 22.35 -39.66 11.76
N PRO A 174 21.97 -40.83 12.31
CA PRO A 174 21.07 -41.79 11.67
C PRO A 174 19.68 -41.26 11.26
N ARG A 175 19.24 -40.11 11.82
CA ARG A 175 17.97 -39.44 11.47
C ARG A 175 18.17 -37.96 11.16
N GLY A 176 19.36 -37.55 10.72
CA GLY A 176 19.69 -36.16 10.42
C GLY A 176 18.76 -35.51 9.38
N ASP A 177 18.39 -36.27 8.35
CA ASP A 177 17.55 -35.78 7.23
C ASP A 177 16.10 -35.47 7.62
N LYS A 178 15.65 -35.78 8.85
CA LYS A 178 14.34 -35.34 9.34
C LYS A 178 14.20 -33.82 9.34
N TRP A 179 15.31 -33.11 9.56
CA TRP A 179 15.35 -31.65 9.52
C TRP A 179 15.14 -31.13 8.10
N LEU A 180 15.70 -31.82 7.09
CA LEU A 180 15.45 -31.50 5.69
C LEU A 180 13.98 -31.69 5.30
N LEU A 181 13.32 -32.74 5.80
CA LEU A 181 11.88 -32.95 5.59
C LEU A 181 11.03 -31.83 6.23
N LEU A 182 11.41 -31.37 7.43
CA LEU A 182 10.75 -30.22 8.06
C LEU A 182 10.98 -28.92 7.28
N ILE A 183 12.20 -28.68 6.77
CA ILE A 183 12.47 -27.55 5.88
C ILE A 183 11.56 -27.61 4.65
N ALA A 184 11.43 -28.78 4.04
CA ALA A 184 10.55 -28.99 2.88
C ALA A 184 9.07 -28.70 3.19
N LEU A 185 8.58 -29.09 4.37
CA LEU A 185 7.23 -28.75 4.83
C LEU A 185 7.04 -27.24 4.99
N VAL A 186 7.97 -26.56 5.66
CA VAL A 186 7.89 -25.12 5.88
C VAL A 186 7.99 -24.36 4.55
N VAL A 187 8.80 -24.83 3.61
CA VAL A 187 8.82 -24.33 2.22
C VAL A 187 7.43 -24.42 1.59
N GLY A 188 6.77 -25.58 1.69
CA GLY A 188 5.40 -25.75 1.20
C GLY A 188 4.38 -24.81 1.87
N LEU A 189 4.42 -24.71 3.20
CA LEU A 189 3.54 -23.84 3.97
C LEU A 189 3.75 -22.36 3.65
N SER A 190 4.99 -21.94 3.33
CA SER A 190 5.30 -20.55 3.01
C SER A 190 4.55 -20.02 1.79
N PHE A 191 4.21 -20.88 0.83
CA PHE A 191 3.35 -20.49 -0.29
C PHE A 191 1.93 -20.13 0.14
N GLY A 192 1.44 -20.69 1.25
CA GLY A 192 0.17 -20.33 1.86
C GLY A 192 0.23 -19.07 2.72
N VAL A 193 1.38 -18.37 2.78
CA VAL A 193 1.57 -17.14 3.56
C VAL A 193 2.19 -16.06 2.69
N HIS A 194 3.48 -16.18 2.40
CA HIS A 194 4.25 -15.26 1.56
C HIS A 194 5.55 -15.94 1.10
N PHE A 195 5.99 -15.67 -0.13
CA PHE A 195 7.15 -16.32 -0.75
C PHE A 195 8.52 -15.91 -0.16
N MET A 196 8.53 -15.01 0.84
CA MET A 196 9.77 -14.40 1.36
C MET A 196 10.64 -15.43 2.09
N ALA A 197 10.05 -16.42 2.74
CA ALA A 197 10.79 -17.46 3.46
C ALA A 197 11.72 -18.28 2.54
N LEU A 198 11.38 -18.39 1.25
CA LEU A 198 12.16 -19.12 0.24
C LEU A 198 13.53 -18.49 0.01
N LEU A 199 13.69 -17.19 0.27
CA LEU A 199 14.96 -16.46 0.14
C LEU A 199 16.06 -16.99 1.08
N THR A 200 15.69 -17.83 2.06
CA THR A 200 16.61 -18.53 2.96
C THR A 200 17.33 -19.72 2.30
N ILE A 201 16.75 -20.30 1.25
CA ILE A 201 17.26 -21.54 0.62
C ILE A 201 18.73 -21.43 0.17
N PRO A 202 19.17 -20.35 -0.51
CA PRO A 202 20.57 -20.17 -0.87
C PRO A 202 21.52 -20.25 0.33
N ALA A 203 21.15 -19.64 1.47
CA ALA A 203 21.96 -19.65 2.67
C ALA A 203 22.02 -21.05 3.31
N ILE A 204 20.91 -21.80 3.33
CA ILE A 204 20.87 -23.20 3.79
C ILE A 204 21.74 -24.10 2.90
N GLY A 205 21.71 -23.90 1.58
CA GLY A 205 22.57 -24.61 0.65
C GLY A 205 24.05 -24.38 0.93
N MET A 206 24.43 -23.15 1.31
CA MET A 206 25.80 -22.83 1.72
C MET A 206 26.16 -23.41 3.09
N LEU A 207 25.23 -23.45 4.06
CA LEU A 207 25.43 -24.17 5.32
C LEU A 207 25.77 -25.65 5.04
N TYR A 208 24.97 -26.30 4.19
CA TYR A 208 25.18 -27.69 3.81
C TYR A 208 26.53 -27.88 3.12
N PHE A 209 26.86 -27.07 2.12
CA PHE A 209 28.14 -27.16 1.40
C PHE A 209 29.35 -27.12 2.33
N PHE A 210 29.39 -26.15 3.26
CA PHE A 210 30.54 -25.99 4.15
C PHE A 210 30.70 -27.10 5.19
N GLN A 211 29.60 -27.73 5.60
CA GLN A 211 29.61 -28.82 6.58
C GLN A 211 29.72 -30.21 5.95
N SER A 212 29.29 -30.37 4.70
CA SER A 212 29.33 -31.63 3.96
C SER A 212 30.75 -32.14 3.67
N HIS A 213 30.86 -33.39 3.21
CA HIS A 213 32.12 -34.05 2.86
C HIS A 213 32.72 -33.63 1.50
N PHE A 214 32.08 -32.71 0.75
CA PHE A 214 32.61 -32.23 -0.54
C PHE A 214 33.96 -31.53 -0.40
N LYS A 215 34.81 -31.58 -1.43
CA LYS A 215 36.09 -30.83 -1.44
C LYS A 215 35.81 -29.32 -1.52
N LYS A 216 36.39 -28.54 -0.60
CA LYS A 216 36.16 -27.09 -0.47
C LYS A 216 37.15 -26.33 -1.34
N ASN A 217 36.88 -26.28 -2.65
CA ASN A 217 37.65 -25.52 -3.64
C ASN A 217 36.75 -24.52 -4.37
N VAL A 218 37.35 -23.58 -5.12
CA VAL A 218 36.62 -22.50 -5.82
C VAL A 218 35.56 -23.06 -6.78
N ARG A 219 35.89 -24.11 -7.54
CA ARG A 219 34.95 -24.74 -8.49
C ARG A 219 33.71 -25.27 -7.79
N ASN A 220 33.88 -26.05 -6.72
CA ASN A 220 32.78 -26.63 -5.96
C ASN A 220 31.99 -25.58 -5.19
N PHE A 221 32.65 -24.52 -4.73
CA PHE A 221 32.00 -23.37 -4.10
C PHE A 221 31.08 -22.62 -5.07
N ILE A 222 31.56 -22.31 -6.28
CA ILE A 222 30.73 -21.71 -7.33
C ILE A 222 29.56 -22.63 -7.67
N LEU A 223 29.83 -23.93 -7.87
CA LEU A 223 28.80 -24.91 -8.17
C LEU A 223 27.75 -25.01 -7.05
N ALA A 224 28.15 -24.97 -5.78
CA ALA A 224 27.24 -25.00 -4.65
C ALA A 224 26.30 -23.79 -4.61
N ASN A 225 26.82 -22.58 -4.87
CA ASN A 225 25.98 -21.37 -4.96
C ASN A 225 24.99 -21.49 -6.14
N VAL A 226 25.47 -21.90 -7.32
CA VAL A 226 24.62 -22.09 -8.50
C VAL A 226 23.52 -23.10 -8.21
N ILE A 227 23.83 -24.27 -7.66
CA ILE A 227 22.85 -25.30 -7.31
C ILE A 227 21.83 -24.76 -6.29
N SER A 228 22.27 -24.04 -5.26
CA SER A 228 21.38 -23.52 -4.22
C SER A 228 20.39 -22.48 -4.78
N ILE A 229 20.87 -21.61 -5.68
CA ILE A 229 20.02 -20.65 -6.42
C ILE A 229 19.09 -21.39 -7.39
N SER A 230 19.58 -22.43 -8.09
CA SER A 230 18.75 -23.25 -8.97
C SER A 230 17.64 -23.96 -8.21
N ILE A 231 17.87 -24.42 -6.97
CA ILE A 231 16.82 -25.03 -6.13
C ILE A 231 15.76 -23.99 -5.77
N LEU A 232 16.16 -22.78 -5.37
CA LEU A 232 15.22 -21.68 -5.15
C LEU A 232 14.37 -21.41 -6.39
N LEU A 233 14.99 -21.23 -7.56
CA LEU A 233 14.29 -20.98 -8.83
C LEU A 233 13.40 -22.15 -9.25
N LEU A 234 13.83 -23.39 -9.03
CA LEU A 234 13.06 -24.59 -9.32
C LEU A 234 11.78 -24.63 -8.46
N ILE A 235 11.89 -24.41 -7.15
CA ILE A 235 10.74 -24.44 -6.25
C ILE A 235 9.79 -23.28 -6.55
N PHE A 236 10.34 -22.07 -6.64
CA PHE A 236 9.58 -20.83 -6.81
C PHE A 236 8.90 -20.72 -8.18
N LYS A 237 9.63 -20.98 -9.27
CA LYS A 237 9.17 -20.71 -10.64
C LYS A 237 8.66 -21.94 -11.39
N LEU A 238 9.07 -23.15 -10.99
CA LEU A 238 8.79 -24.36 -11.76
C LEU A 238 7.80 -25.29 -11.05
N ILE A 239 8.10 -25.79 -9.84
CA ILE A 239 7.34 -26.91 -9.27
C ILE A 239 5.84 -26.59 -9.12
N LEU A 240 5.50 -25.53 -8.39
CA LEU A 240 4.09 -25.24 -8.06
C LEU A 240 3.30 -24.63 -9.23
N PRO A 241 3.82 -23.62 -9.97
CA PRO A 241 3.09 -23.05 -11.11
C PRO A 241 2.79 -24.11 -12.19
N TYR A 242 3.76 -24.98 -12.49
CA TYR A 242 3.55 -26.04 -13.49
C TYR A 242 2.69 -27.18 -12.97
N THR A 243 2.65 -27.44 -11.66
CA THR A 243 1.69 -28.38 -11.09
C THR A 243 0.27 -27.86 -11.25
N LEU A 244 0.00 -26.60 -10.89
CA LEU A 244 -1.30 -25.97 -11.13
C LEU A 244 -1.64 -25.90 -12.63
N ALA A 245 -0.66 -25.64 -13.49
CA ALA A 245 -0.84 -25.69 -14.94
C ALA A 245 -1.20 -27.09 -15.43
N LEU A 246 -0.57 -28.15 -14.89
CA LEU A 246 -0.93 -29.53 -15.19
C LEU A 246 -2.40 -29.81 -14.82
N PHE A 247 -2.83 -29.43 -13.62
CA PHE A 247 -4.24 -29.54 -13.22
C PHE A 247 -5.15 -28.81 -14.21
N GLY A 248 -4.88 -27.54 -14.53
CA GLY A 248 -5.70 -26.74 -15.44
C GLY A 248 -5.74 -27.27 -16.88
N HIS A 249 -4.61 -27.69 -17.44
CA HIS A 249 -4.55 -28.22 -18.82
C HIS A 249 -5.21 -29.59 -18.95
N THR A 250 -4.97 -30.49 -17.99
CA THR A 250 -5.60 -31.81 -17.98
C THR A 250 -7.11 -31.70 -17.76
N GLU A 251 -7.55 -30.77 -16.92
CA GLU A 251 -8.97 -30.46 -16.73
C GLU A 251 -9.65 -30.07 -18.04
N VAL A 252 -9.12 -29.08 -18.75
CA VAL A 252 -9.68 -28.65 -20.04
C VAL A 252 -9.63 -29.77 -21.08
N TYR A 253 -8.55 -30.55 -21.13
CA TYR A 253 -8.42 -31.67 -22.09
C TYR A 253 -9.48 -32.77 -21.84
N PHE A 254 -9.62 -33.22 -20.59
CA PHE A 254 -10.57 -34.30 -20.24
C PHE A 254 -12.01 -33.88 -20.51
N VAL A 255 -12.37 -32.63 -20.18
CA VAL A 255 -13.73 -32.13 -20.42
C VAL A 255 -13.97 -31.87 -21.90
N ASN A 256 -13.12 -31.07 -22.56
CA ASN A 256 -13.41 -30.61 -23.91
C ASN A 256 -13.14 -31.67 -24.99
N GLN A 257 -12.12 -32.51 -24.81
CA GLN A 257 -11.70 -33.50 -25.82
C GLN A 257 -12.26 -34.90 -25.56
N LEU A 258 -12.34 -35.32 -24.30
CA LEU A 258 -12.86 -36.65 -23.94
C LEU A 258 -14.36 -36.64 -23.58
N GLY A 259 -14.97 -35.46 -23.44
CA GLY A 259 -16.40 -35.31 -23.13
C GLY A 259 -16.77 -35.71 -21.71
N LEU A 260 -15.82 -35.70 -20.77
CA LEU A 260 -16.05 -36.06 -19.37
C LEU A 260 -16.65 -34.90 -18.58
N PRO A 261 -17.32 -35.17 -17.43
CA PRO A 261 -17.84 -34.11 -16.56
C PRO A 261 -16.73 -33.19 -16.01
N PHE A 262 -17.10 -31.96 -15.63
CA PHE A 262 -16.19 -31.04 -14.93
C PHE A 262 -15.51 -31.70 -13.72
N ASN A 263 -14.28 -31.28 -13.46
CA ASN A 263 -13.34 -31.79 -12.46
C ASN A 263 -12.75 -33.18 -12.74
N SER A 264 -13.12 -33.85 -13.84
CA SER A 264 -12.60 -35.20 -14.16
C SER A 264 -11.09 -35.20 -14.39
N GLY A 265 -10.56 -34.20 -15.11
CA GLY A 265 -9.13 -34.08 -15.34
C GLY A 265 -8.37 -33.71 -14.06
N THR A 266 -8.98 -32.85 -13.23
CA THR A 266 -8.44 -32.51 -11.90
C THR A 266 -8.32 -33.73 -11.00
N ILE A 267 -9.37 -34.56 -10.90
CA ILE A 267 -9.38 -35.79 -10.10
C ILE A 267 -8.33 -36.79 -10.62
N PHE A 268 -8.28 -36.99 -11.94
CA PHE A 268 -7.29 -37.86 -12.57
C PHE A 268 -5.86 -37.43 -12.23
N THR A 269 -5.54 -36.15 -12.39
CA THR A 269 -4.21 -35.60 -12.06
C THR A 269 -3.87 -35.81 -10.59
N GLY A 270 -4.82 -35.56 -9.67
CA GLY A 270 -4.61 -35.80 -8.24
C GLY A 270 -4.28 -37.26 -7.92
N VAL A 271 -5.08 -38.21 -8.43
CA VAL A 271 -4.84 -39.66 -8.25
C VAL A 271 -3.52 -40.08 -8.87
N TRP A 272 -3.19 -39.57 -10.05
CA TRP A 272 -1.94 -39.86 -10.74
C TRP A 272 -0.72 -39.37 -9.95
N ILE A 273 -0.76 -38.15 -9.41
CA ILE A 273 0.31 -37.61 -8.55
C ILE A 273 0.49 -38.48 -7.29
N ILE A 274 -0.60 -38.84 -6.61
CA ILE A 274 -0.56 -39.72 -5.42
C ILE A 274 0.04 -41.08 -5.79
N GLY A 275 -0.41 -41.67 -6.90
CA GLY A 275 0.11 -42.93 -7.42
C GLY A 275 1.60 -42.86 -7.78
N ALA A 276 2.04 -41.75 -8.37
CA ALA A 276 3.44 -41.48 -8.69
C ALA A 276 4.31 -41.41 -7.43
N PHE A 277 3.87 -40.69 -6.38
CA PHE A 277 4.58 -40.66 -5.10
C PHE A 277 4.66 -42.05 -4.47
N ALA A 278 3.53 -42.77 -4.38
CA ALA A 278 3.48 -44.11 -3.80
C ALA A 278 4.40 -45.09 -4.54
N PHE A 279 4.36 -45.09 -5.88
CA PHE A 279 5.22 -45.92 -6.73
C PHE A 279 6.70 -45.58 -6.54
N THR A 280 7.05 -44.29 -6.53
CA THR A 280 8.44 -43.85 -6.42
C THR A 280 9.03 -44.18 -5.05
N LEU A 281 8.25 -44.00 -3.97
CA LEU A 281 8.64 -44.40 -2.61
C LEU A 281 8.80 -45.93 -2.50
N TRP A 282 7.86 -46.70 -3.05
CA TRP A 282 7.94 -48.16 -3.10
C TRP A 282 9.20 -48.64 -3.85
N LYS A 283 9.47 -48.08 -5.03
CA LYS A 283 10.69 -48.35 -5.82
C LYS A 283 11.96 -47.99 -5.03
N ALA A 284 11.97 -46.82 -4.40
CA ALA A 284 13.12 -46.36 -3.62
C ALA A 284 13.41 -47.28 -2.43
N GLN A 285 12.37 -47.72 -1.71
CA GLN A 285 12.47 -48.66 -0.59
C GLN A 285 12.91 -50.05 -1.08
N LYS A 286 12.27 -50.59 -2.12
CA LYS A 286 12.58 -51.91 -2.69
C LYS A 286 14.04 -52.03 -3.15
N HIS A 287 14.59 -50.96 -3.72
CA HIS A 287 15.98 -50.93 -4.21
C HIS A 287 16.97 -50.24 -3.24
N GLN A 288 16.54 -49.94 -2.00
CA GLN A 288 17.35 -49.27 -0.97
C GLN A 288 18.03 -47.96 -1.43
N LYS A 289 17.37 -47.19 -2.31
CA LYS A 289 17.88 -45.92 -2.84
C LYS A 289 17.55 -44.76 -1.88
N ARG A 290 18.35 -44.58 -0.83
CA ARG A 290 18.16 -43.55 0.22
C ARG A 290 17.95 -42.13 -0.34
N LEU A 291 18.78 -41.69 -1.29
CA LEU A 291 18.68 -40.35 -1.86
C LEU A 291 17.37 -40.13 -2.63
N LEU A 292 16.93 -41.13 -3.41
CA LEU A 292 15.66 -41.07 -4.13
C LEU A 292 14.48 -41.01 -3.15
N GLN A 293 14.52 -41.81 -2.09
CA GLN A 293 13.51 -41.78 -1.04
C GLN A 293 13.44 -40.41 -0.37
N THR A 294 14.59 -39.85 0.02
CA THR A 294 14.67 -38.55 0.72
C THR A 294 14.20 -37.42 -0.19
N ALA A 295 14.64 -37.37 -1.45
CA ALA A 295 14.19 -36.37 -2.42
C ALA A 295 12.68 -36.45 -2.68
N THR A 296 12.15 -37.67 -2.82
CA THR A 296 10.70 -37.90 -3.01
C THR A 296 9.91 -37.43 -1.79
N LEU A 297 10.38 -37.72 -0.58
CA LEU A 297 9.75 -37.25 0.66
C LEU A 297 9.83 -35.73 0.82
N CYS A 298 10.94 -35.10 0.45
CA CYS A 298 11.05 -33.64 0.47
C CYS A 298 9.99 -33.03 -0.47
N LEU A 299 9.92 -33.51 -1.72
CA LEU A 299 8.93 -33.03 -2.67
C LEU A 299 7.50 -33.26 -2.16
N LEU A 300 7.22 -34.43 -1.58
CA LEU A 300 5.93 -34.72 -0.96
C LEU A 300 5.60 -33.72 0.17
N PHE A 301 6.55 -33.42 1.05
CA PHE A 301 6.33 -32.50 2.17
C PHE A 301 6.13 -31.05 1.69
N VAL A 302 6.76 -30.64 0.58
CA VAL A 302 6.44 -29.36 -0.09
C VAL A 302 4.97 -29.36 -0.53
N PHE A 303 4.48 -30.42 -1.17
CA PHE A 303 3.07 -30.51 -1.58
C PHE A 303 2.10 -30.61 -0.40
N VAL A 304 2.48 -31.28 0.70
CA VAL A 304 1.69 -31.31 1.93
C VAL A 304 1.54 -29.89 2.50
N GLY A 305 2.63 -29.12 2.58
CA GLY A 305 2.53 -27.71 3.01
C GLY A 305 1.70 -26.85 2.04
N PHE A 306 1.91 -27.04 0.73
CA PHE A 306 1.18 -26.33 -0.31
C PHE A 306 -0.32 -26.67 -0.34
N SER A 307 -0.73 -27.82 0.21
CA SER A 307 -2.14 -28.24 0.24
C SER A 307 -3.09 -27.28 0.95
N SER A 308 -2.58 -26.34 1.76
CA SER A 308 -3.34 -25.20 2.29
C SER A 308 -4.05 -24.39 1.18
N TRP A 309 -3.48 -24.34 -0.03
CA TRP A 309 -4.10 -23.72 -1.20
C TRP A 309 -5.40 -24.37 -1.66
N LEU A 310 -5.70 -25.60 -1.24
CA LEU A 310 -7.00 -26.23 -1.53
C LEU A 310 -8.15 -25.52 -0.81
N MET A 311 -7.88 -24.76 0.25
CA MET A 311 -8.89 -23.94 0.93
C MET A 311 -9.53 -22.95 -0.04
N ILE A 312 -8.74 -22.30 -0.90
CA ILE A 312 -9.18 -21.27 -1.83
C ILE A 312 -10.32 -21.76 -2.76
N PRO A 313 -10.14 -22.80 -3.60
CA PRO A 313 -11.21 -23.25 -4.49
C PRO A 313 -12.38 -23.85 -3.72
N ILE A 314 -12.16 -24.46 -2.55
CA ILE A 314 -13.26 -24.97 -1.72
C ILE A 314 -14.17 -23.82 -1.25
N ARG A 315 -13.58 -22.75 -0.74
CA ARG A 315 -14.33 -21.59 -0.23
C ARG A 315 -14.90 -20.72 -1.34
N ALA A 316 -14.20 -20.57 -2.46
CA ALA A 316 -14.73 -19.91 -3.65
C ALA A 316 -16.03 -20.59 -4.16
N ASN A 317 -16.08 -21.93 -4.20
CA ASN A 317 -17.30 -22.66 -4.59
C ASN A 317 -18.41 -22.61 -3.55
N ALA A 318 -18.12 -22.21 -2.30
CA ALA A 318 -19.14 -22.03 -1.27
C ALA A 318 -19.92 -20.71 -1.42
N GLY A 319 -19.45 -19.79 -2.27
CA GLY A 319 -20.11 -18.50 -2.52
C GLY A 319 -19.95 -17.51 -1.36
N THR A 320 -18.73 -17.37 -0.82
CA THR A 320 -18.43 -16.40 0.26
C THR A 320 -18.66 -14.95 -0.14
N VAL A 321 -18.90 -14.07 0.85
CA VAL A 321 -19.26 -12.66 0.60
C VAL A 321 -18.06 -11.84 0.12
N ILE A 322 -16.85 -12.16 0.56
CA ILE A 322 -15.60 -11.76 -0.09
C ILE A 322 -15.06 -13.00 -0.84
N ASN A 323 -14.91 -12.87 -2.16
CA ASN A 323 -14.53 -13.98 -3.04
C ASN A 323 -13.71 -13.46 -4.23
N GLU A 324 -12.58 -12.84 -3.92
CA GLU A 324 -11.77 -12.17 -4.93
C GLU A 324 -11.31 -13.11 -6.02
N ASN A 325 -11.46 -12.68 -7.28
CA ASN A 325 -11.15 -13.42 -8.51
C ASN A 325 -11.92 -14.74 -8.70
N SER A 326 -12.78 -15.15 -7.76
CA SER A 326 -13.60 -16.37 -7.78
C SER A 326 -12.86 -17.63 -8.30
N PRO A 327 -11.74 -18.06 -7.68
CA PRO A 327 -10.92 -19.20 -8.12
C PRO A 327 -11.60 -20.56 -7.90
N THR A 328 -12.71 -20.81 -8.59
CA THR A 328 -13.62 -21.96 -8.36
C THR A 328 -13.19 -23.26 -9.04
N ASP A 329 -12.15 -23.26 -9.87
CA ASP A 329 -11.63 -24.47 -10.50
C ASP A 329 -10.11 -24.38 -10.72
N ALA A 330 -9.51 -25.47 -11.21
CA ALA A 330 -8.06 -25.57 -11.40
C ALA A 330 -7.49 -24.50 -12.34
N ARG A 331 -8.27 -24.03 -13.32
CA ARG A 331 -7.81 -23.03 -14.29
C ARG A 331 -7.86 -21.63 -13.70
N LEU A 332 -8.94 -21.30 -12.99
CA LEU A 332 -9.05 -20.02 -12.27
C LEU A 332 -8.07 -19.95 -11.10
N LEU A 333 -7.84 -21.04 -10.37
CA LEU A 333 -6.83 -21.10 -9.31
C LEU A 333 -5.41 -20.86 -9.84
N LEU A 334 -5.07 -21.35 -11.03
CA LEU A 334 -3.80 -21.04 -11.68
C LEU A 334 -3.69 -19.55 -12.05
N ALA A 335 -4.77 -18.96 -12.57
CA ALA A 335 -4.79 -17.53 -12.92
C ALA A 335 -4.64 -16.65 -11.67
N TYR A 336 -5.30 -17.05 -10.58
CA TYR A 336 -5.18 -16.47 -9.25
C TYR A 336 -3.73 -16.55 -8.72
N TYR A 337 -3.13 -17.74 -8.73
CA TYR A 337 -1.73 -17.95 -8.31
C TYR A 337 -0.74 -17.11 -9.14
N ASN A 338 -0.95 -17.02 -10.45
CA ASN A 338 -0.08 -16.29 -11.37
C ASN A 338 -0.30 -14.78 -11.36
N LEU A 339 -1.22 -14.26 -10.53
CA LEU A 339 -1.50 -12.84 -10.41
C LEU A 339 -1.90 -12.22 -11.77
N GLU A 340 -2.64 -12.96 -12.60
CA GLU A 340 -2.92 -12.56 -13.99
C GLU A 340 -3.77 -11.29 -14.15
N GLN A 341 -4.33 -10.77 -13.06
CA GLN A 341 -5.04 -9.50 -13.03
C GLN A 341 -4.10 -8.28 -13.00
N TYR A 342 -2.86 -8.46 -12.57
CA TYR A 342 -1.89 -7.36 -12.45
C TYR A 342 -1.00 -7.26 -13.69
N GLN A 343 -0.47 -6.06 -13.93
CA GLN A 343 0.46 -5.82 -15.03
C GLN A 343 1.73 -6.66 -14.89
N LYS A 344 2.25 -7.11 -16.03
CA LYS A 344 3.45 -7.93 -16.09
C LYS A 344 4.69 -7.10 -15.75
N THR A 345 5.46 -7.55 -14.76
CA THR A 345 6.78 -6.98 -14.45
C THR A 345 7.88 -7.63 -15.30
N TYR A 346 8.83 -6.82 -15.77
CA TYR A 346 9.98 -7.29 -16.56
C TYR A 346 11.26 -7.28 -15.73
N LEU A 347 11.92 -8.44 -15.60
CA LEU A 347 13.17 -8.56 -14.83
C LEU A 347 14.43 -8.38 -15.70
N PHE A 348 14.60 -9.22 -16.73
CA PHE A 348 15.87 -9.29 -17.48
C PHE A 348 15.82 -8.63 -18.86
N LYS A 349 14.65 -8.66 -19.51
CA LYS A 349 14.43 -8.05 -20.83
C LYS A 349 12.94 -7.69 -20.98
N GLY A 350 12.65 -6.50 -21.50
CA GLY A 350 11.29 -6.00 -21.66
C GLY A 350 11.25 -4.53 -22.12
N PRO A 351 10.05 -3.98 -22.35
CA PRO A 351 9.87 -2.56 -22.67
C PRO A 351 10.29 -1.67 -21.50
N MET A 352 10.83 -0.51 -21.86
CA MET A 352 11.03 0.62 -20.93
C MET A 352 9.83 1.57 -20.99
N TYR A 353 9.70 2.48 -20.02
CA TYR A 353 8.57 3.43 -19.95
C TYR A 353 8.40 4.29 -21.21
N SER A 354 9.49 4.47 -21.98
CA SER A 354 9.48 5.17 -23.26
C SER A 354 8.60 4.53 -24.33
N ASP A 355 8.28 3.24 -24.19
CA ASP A 355 7.39 2.50 -25.10
C ASP A 355 5.99 3.14 -25.16
N SER A 356 5.55 3.79 -24.07
CA SER A 356 4.29 4.55 -24.03
C SER A 356 4.24 5.78 -24.94
N PHE A 357 5.37 6.17 -25.56
CA PHE A 357 5.46 7.25 -26.55
C PHE A 357 5.73 6.74 -27.96
N ALA A 358 5.79 5.41 -28.16
CA ALA A 358 5.98 4.80 -29.46
C ALA A 358 4.64 4.46 -30.10
N ILE A 359 4.61 4.41 -31.44
CA ILE A 359 3.50 3.81 -32.18
C ILE A 359 3.75 2.30 -32.20
N PRO A 360 2.84 1.44 -31.73
CA PRO A 360 3.06 -0.01 -31.72
C PRO A 360 3.42 -0.58 -33.11
N GLU A 361 4.38 -1.51 -33.16
CA GLU A 361 4.75 -2.25 -34.37
C GLU A 361 4.22 -3.69 -34.28
N GLY A 362 2.96 -3.85 -34.67
CA GLY A 362 2.27 -5.14 -34.65
C GLY A 362 1.67 -5.51 -33.30
N TYR A 363 1.29 -6.78 -33.15
CA TYR A 363 0.42 -7.23 -32.07
C TYR A 363 0.82 -8.59 -31.53
N ILE A 364 0.39 -8.89 -30.30
CA ILE A 364 0.65 -10.16 -29.64
C ILE A 364 -0.63 -10.74 -29.04
N ASP A 365 -0.65 -12.07 -28.96
CA ASP A 365 -1.70 -12.81 -28.28
C ASP A 365 -1.70 -12.52 -26.78
N GLU A 366 -2.87 -12.22 -26.24
CA GLU A 366 -3.17 -12.31 -24.82
C GLU A 366 -3.32 -13.80 -24.41
N LYS A 367 -3.34 -14.08 -23.11
CA LYS A 367 -3.66 -15.42 -22.60
C LYS A 367 -5.15 -15.73 -22.80
N PRO A 368 -5.51 -16.93 -23.32
CA PRO A 368 -6.90 -17.36 -23.35
C PRO A 368 -7.43 -17.59 -21.92
N LYS A 369 -8.53 -16.91 -21.61
CA LYS A 369 -9.31 -17.05 -20.37
C LYS A 369 -10.41 -18.06 -20.59
N TYR A 370 -10.42 -19.11 -19.77
CA TYR A 370 -11.37 -20.20 -19.85
C TYR A 370 -12.37 -20.11 -18.71
N GLU A 371 -13.63 -20.39 -19.02
CA GLU A 371 -14.71 -20.48 -18.06
C GLU A 371 -15.57 -21.71 -18.31
N ARG A 372 -16.22 -22.21 -17.25
CA ARG A 372 -17.15 -23.34 -17.34
C ARG A 372 -18.48 -22.88 -17.93
N ASP A 373 -18.83 -23.42 -19.09
CA ASP A 373 -20.17 -23.30 -19.64
C ASP A 373 -21.02 -24.53 -19.26
N TYR A 374 -21.92 -24.32 -18.31
CA TYR A 374 -22.83 -25.36 -17.83
C TYR A 374 -23.87 -25.79 -18.86
N LYS A 375 -24.13 -25.00 -19.92
CA LYS A 375 -25.08 -25.38 -20.98
C LYS A 375 -24.47 -26.34 -21.97
N THR A 376 -23.23 -26.11 -22.38
CA THR A 376 -22.51 -26.99 -23.31
C THR A 376 -21.69 -28.07 -22.61
N HIS A 377 -21.58 -28.00 -21.27
CA HIS A 377 -20.73 -28.87 -20.45
C HIS A 377 -19.25 -28.85 -20.88
N LYS A 378 -18.75 -27.67 -21.25
CA LYS A 378 -17.37 -27.47 -21.73
C LYS A 378 -16.74 -26.23 -21.10
N TYR A 379 -15.41 -26.16 -21.14
CA TYR A 379 -14.69 -24.91 -20.92
C TYR A 379 -14.65 -24.10 -22.23
N ILE A 380 -15.16 -22.88 -22.21
CA ILE A 380 -15.15 -21.96 -23.35
C ILE A 380 -14.15 -20.84 -23.13
N ILE A 381 -13.60 -20.29 -24.22
CA ILE A 381 -12.76 -19.10 -24.16
C ILE A 381 -13.66 -17.88 -24.24
N VAL A 382 -13.54 -16.96 -23.28
CA VAL A 382 -14.43 -15.79 -23.18
C VAL A 382 -13.83 -14.50 -23.72
N ASN A 383 -12.50 -14.39 -23.77
CA ASN A 383 -11.81 -13.20 -24.27
C ASN A 383 -11.34 -13.35 -25.72
N ASN A 384 -11.35 -12.22 -26.43
CA ASN A 384 -10.69 -12.11 -27.74
C ASN A 384 -9.19 -11.98 -27.52
N TYR A 385 -8.48 -13.10 -27.45
CA TYR A 385 -7.08 -13.12 -27.05
C TYR A 385 -6.09 -13.02 -28.23
N LYS A 386 -6.50 -13.33 -29.46
CA LYS A 386 -5.58 -13.31 -30.61
C LYS A 386 -5.29 -11.89 -31.07
N ASP A 387 -4.02 -11.55 -31.26
CA ASP A 387 -3.57 -10.20 -31.68
C ASP A 387 -4.24 -9.07 -30.86
N ALA A 388 -4.44 -9.33 -29.56
CA ALA A 388 -5.29 -8.54 -28.68
C ALA A 388 -4.55 -7.41 -27.97
N LEU A 389 -3.23 -7.53 -27.84
CA LEU A 389 -2.39 -6.52 -27.20
C LEU A 389 -1.44 -5.92 -28.24
N ASP A 390 -1.14 -4.64 -28.06
CA ASP A 390 -0.07 -3.95 -28.78
C ASP A 390 1.27 -4.62 -28.48
N ALA A 391 2.02 -4.95 -29.53
CA ALA A 391 3.38 -5.45 -29.37
C ALA A 391 4.28 -4.30 -28.90
N PRO A 392 5.12 -4.50 -27.87
CA PRO A 392 6.10 -3.49 -27.49
C PRO A 392 7.02 -3.15 -28.64
N HIS A 393 7.27 -1.86 -28.87
CA HIS A 393 8.07 -1.41 -30.01
C HIS A 393 9.53 -1.89 -29.83
N PRO A 394 10.15 -2.53 -30.85
CA PRO A 394 11.48 -3.13 -30.73
C PRO A 394 12.56 -2.16 -30.21
N ASP A 395 12.54 -0.91 -30.68
CA ASP A 395 13.47 0.13 -30.24
C ASP A 395 13.35 0.52 -28.75
N HIS A 396 12.21 0.25 -28.11
CA HIS A 396 11.96 0.54 -26.71
C HIS A 396 12.17 -0.67 -25.78
N ILE A 397 12.53 -1.83 -26.33
CA ILE A 397 12.92 -3.01 -25.56
C ILE A 397 14.39 -2.88 -25.10
N GLY A 398 14.63 -3.16 -23.83
CA GLY A 398 15.93 -3.06 -23.19
C GLY A 398 16.34 -4.30 -22.39
N LEU A 399 17.62 -4.36 -22.05
CA LEU A 399 18.15 -5.27 -21.02
C LEU A 399 17.96 -4.62 -19.65
N LEU A 400 17.57 -5.44 -18.67
CA LEU A 400 17.33 -5.01 -17.29
C LEU A 400 16.43 -3.75 -17.21
N PRO A 401 15.18 -3.81 -17.70
CA PRO A 401 14.28 -2.66 -17.74
C PRO A 401 13.81 -2.28 -16.32
N ARG A 402 14.60 -1.47 -15.62
CA ARG A 402 14.27 -0.98 -14.27
C ARG A 402 13.20 0.10 -14.32
N MET A 403 13.21 0.90 -15.38
CA MET A 403 12.23 1.96 -15.62
C MET A 403 11.23 1.52 -16.70
N TRP A 404 10.19 0.79 -16.30
CA TRP A 404 9.28 0.12 -17.23
C TRP A 404 7.86 0.74 -17.27
N SER A 405 7.44 1.44 -16.21
CA SER A 405 6.06 1.93 -16.09
C SER A 405 5.86 3.27 -16.81
N GLY A 406 5.05 3.28 -17.86
CA GLY A 406 4.70 4.50 -18.62
C GLY A 406 4.05 5.57 -17.75
N GLU A 407 3.15 5.19 -16.82
CA GLU A 407 2.47 6.09 -15.89
C GLU A 407 3.42 6.91 -15.00
N HIS A 408 4.63 6.40 -14.76
CA HIS A 408 5.62 7.02 -13.88
C HIS A 408 6.75 7.70 -14.68
N ALA A 409 6.52 8.00 -15.96
CA ALA A 409 7.52 8.57 -16.86
C ALA A 409 8.14 9.87 -16.32
N ALA A 410 7.33 10.79 -15.81
CA ALA A 410 7.79 12.05 -15.25
C ALA A 410 8.74 11.83 -14.06
N ASN A 411 8.36 10.92 -13.14
CA ASN A 411 9.18 10.54 -12.00
C ASN A 411 10.51 9.92 -12.44
N TYR A 412 10.51 9.01 -13.42
CA TYR A 412 11.75 8.43 -13.94
C TYR A 412 12.67 9.49 -14.55
N MET A 413 12.13 10.42 -15.34
CA MET A 413 12.92 11.53 -15.92
C MET A 413 13.51 12.43 -14.83
N SER A 414 12.74 12.73 -13.77
CA SER A 414 13.22 13.54 -12.64
C SER A 414 14.36 12.89 -11.85
N LEU A 415 14.37 11.54 -11.77
CA LEU A 415 15.37 10.77 -11.02
C LEU A 415 16.60 10.37 -11.83
N THR A 416 16.51 10.46 -13.16
CA THR A 416 17.57 10.06 -14.07
C THR A 416 17.88 11.17 -15.06
N SER A 417 17.38 11.04 -16.29
CA SER A 417 17.57 11.97 -17.38
C SER A 417 16.26 12.10 -18.16
N PRO A 418 15.93 13.29 -18.68
CA PRO A 418 14.80 13.45 -19.59
C PRO A 418 14.99 12.61 -20.86
N LEU A 419 13.88 12.10 -21.40
CA LEU A 419 13.89 11.41 -22.69
C LEU A 419 14.32 12.35 -23.80
N LYS A 420 15.22 11.85 -24.66
CA LYS A 420 15.60 12.53 -25.89
C LYS A 420 14.56 12.26 -26.96
N TYR A 421 14.37 13.22 -27.85
CA TYR A 421 13.50 13.07 -29.00
C TYR A 421 14.13 13.71 -30.22
N ARG A 422 13.66 13.28 -31.39
CA ARG A 422 13.96 13.91 -32.69
C ARG A 422 12.67 14.12 -33.46
N ILE A 423 12.63 15.15 -34.30
CA ILE A 423 11.51 15.37 -35.22
C ILE A 423 11.55 14.24 -36.25
N SER A 424 10.40 13.60 -36.49
CA SER A 424 10.27 12.58 -37.52
C SER A 424 10.66 13.14 -38.89
N PRO A 425 11.43 12.41 -39.72
CA PRO A 425 11.96 12.91 -40.99
C PRO A 425 10.92 13.56 -41.91
N GLU A 426 9.68 13.08 -41.85
CA GLU A 426 8.54 13.56 -42.65
C GLU A 426 8.10 15.00 -42.30
N TYR A 427 8.45 15.48 -41.10
CA TYR A 427 8.03 16.78 -40.57
C TYR A 427 9.18 17.79 -40.44
N ILE A 428 10.39 17.45 -40.90
CA ILE A 428 11.54 18.36 -40.88
C ILE A 428 11.25 19.57 -41.79
N GLY A 429 11.44 20.79 -41.25
CA GLY A 429 11.16 22.05 -41.95
C GLY A 429 9.70 22.52 -41.86
N ASN A 430 8.83 21.82 -41.12
CA ASN A 430 7.47 22.27 -40.85
C ASN A 430 7.46 23.28 -39.68
N GLU A 431 7.12 24.54 -39.95
CA GLU A 431 7.13 25.63 -38.95
C GLU A 431 6.28 25.31 -37.70
N LYS A 432 5.14 24.62 -37.85
CA LYS A 432 4.27 24.26 -36.71
C LYS A 432 4.94 23.22 -35.82
N VAL A 433 5.62 22.24 -36.40
CA VAL A 433 6.34 21.21 -35.64
C VAL A 433 7.57 21.81 -34.95
N GLU A 434 8.24 22.78 -35.58
CA GLU A 434 9.32 23.53 -34.94
C GLU A 434 8.83 24.36 -33.75
N GLN A 435 7.66 25.00 -33.85
CA GLN A 435 7.04 25.68 -32.71
C GLN A 435 6.71 24.71 -31.57
N LEU A 436 6.13 23.55 -31.89
CA LEU A 436 5.88 22.49 -30.90
C LEU A 436 7.18 21.99 -30.25
N SER A 437 8.26 21.85 -31.02
CA SER A 437 9.57 21.48 -30.50
C SER A 437 10.13 22.54 -29.55
N ARG A 438 10.00 23.84 -29.88
CA ARG A 438 10.38 24.94 -28.98
C ARG A 438 9.56 24.93 -27.69
N GLN A 439 8.27 24.63 -27.77
CA GLN A 439 7.42 24.46 -26.59
C GLN A 439 7.90 23.30 -25.71
N LEU A 440 8.15 22.13 -26.29
CA LEU A 440 8.71 20.97 -25.58
C LEU A 440 10.03 21.31 -24.88
N GLN A 441 10.93 22.03 -25.56
CA GLN A 441 12.20 22.48 -24.97
C GLN A 441 12.00 23.46 -23.81
N ALA A 442 11.03 24.39 -23.91
CA ALA A 442 10.73 25.33 -22.84
C ALA A 442 10.18 24.62 -21.60
N VAL A 443 9.24 23.67 -21.78
CA VAL A 443 8.68 22.85 -20.70
C VAL A 443 9.77 22.00 -20.04
N LEU A 444 10.66 21.41 -20.85
CA LEU A 444 11.80 20.64 -20.36
C LEU A 444 12.79 21.51 -19.57
N TYR A 445 13.08 22.73 -20.06
CA TYR A 445 13.96 23.67 -19.37
C TYR A 445 13.37 24.15 -18.03
N ALA A 446 12.05 24.27 -17.95
CA ALA A 446 11.32 24.55 -16.72
C ALA A 446 11.30 23.37 -15.74
N GLY A 447 11.69 22.16 -16.17
CA GLY A 447 11.67 20.95 -15.34
C GLY A 447 10.28 20.32 -15.16
N ASP A 448 9.28 20.74 -15.93
CA ASP A 448 7.92 20.17 -15.88
C ASP A 448 7.84 18.88 -16.70
N TYR A 449 8.35 17.80 -16.10
CA TYR A 449 8.39 16.48 -16.74
C TYR A 449 7.02 15.86 -16.99
N GLU A 450 5.98 16.27 -16.26
CA GLU A 450 4.61 15.80 -16.50
C GLU A 450 4.06 16.40 -17.78
N GLN A 451 4.11 17.72 -17.91
CA GLN A 451 3.67 18.38 -19.14
C GLN A 451 4.53 17.93 -20.34
N TYR A 452 5.83 17.72 -20.14
CA TYR A 452 6.71 17.16 -21.16
C TYR A 452 6.26 15.77 -21.62
N ALA A 453 5.97 14.84 -20.71
CA ALA A 453 5.47 13.51 -21.03
C ALA A 453 4.11 13.58 -21.74
N GLN A 454 3.19 14.43 -21.29
CA GLN A 454 1.88 14.60 -21.92
C GLN A 454 1.98 15.09 -23.37
N LEU A 455 2.86 16.07 -23.64
CA LEU A 455 3.10 16.57 -24.99
C LEU A 455 3.72 15.48 -25.89
N LEU A 456 4.67 14.69 -25.39
CA LEU A 456 5.24 13.57 -26.14
C LEU A 456 4.19 12.51 -26.50
N ARG A 457 3.27 12.16 -25.58
CA ARG A 457 2.16 11.23 -25.87
C ARG A 457 1.19 11.79 -26.89
N ARG A 458 0.89 13.09 -26.80
CA ARG A 458 -0.08 13.75 -27.68
C ARG A 458 0.40 13.81 -29.13
N TYR A 459 1.70 13.95 -29.35
CA TYR A 459 2.31 14.12 -30.67
C TYR A 459 3.15 12.90 -31.08
N GLN A 460 2.70 11.69 -30.71
CA GLN A 460 3.26 10.42 -31.21
C GLN A 460 3.31 10.43 -32.75
N GLY A 461 4.41 9.93 -33.32
CA GLY A 461 4.67 9.93 -34.77
C GLY A 461 5.25 11.23 -35.32
N VAL A 462 5.01 12.38 -34.67
CA VAL A 462 5.70 13.65 -35.00
C VAL A 462 7.06 13.69 -34.33
N PHE A 463 7.12 13.31 -33.04
CA PHE A 463 8.37 13.17 -32.30
C PHE A 463 8.71 11.70 -32.12
N ILE A 464 9.89 11.31 -32.60
CA ILE A 464 10.45 9.97 -32.37
C ILE A 464 11.26 10.05 -31.08
N VAL A 465 10.78 9.34 -30.05
CA VAL A 465 11.39 9.31 -28.72
C VAL A 465 12.46 8.22 -28.67
N GLU A 466 13.61 8.53 -28.08
CA GLU A 466 14.65 7.55 -27.83
C GLU A 466 14.40 6.83 -26.51
N LYS A 467 14.70 5.53 -26.43
CA LYS A 467 14.63 4.81 -25.15
C LYS A 467 15.72 5.28 -24.18
N PRO A 468 15.49 5.14 -22.85
CA PRO A 468 16.55 5.31 -21.87
C PRO A 468 17.74 4.39 -22.14
N SER A 469 18.93 4.84 -21.79
CA SER A 469 20.13 4.02 -21.94
C SER A 469 20.18 2.91 -20.89
N PHE A 470 21.06 1.93 -21.11
CA PHE A 470 21.38 0.93 -20.09
C PHE A 470 21.94 1.59 -18.81
N TRP A 471 22.68 2.68 -18.95
CA TRP A 471 23.26 3.42 -17.82
C TRP A 471 22.21 4.20 -17.04
N ASP A 472 21.16 4.71 -17.67
CA ASP A 472 20.04 5.33 -16.94
C ASP A 472 19.33 4.30 -16.06
N ASN A 473 19.14 3.07 -16.56
CA ASN A 473 18.58 1.97 -15.77
C ASN A 473 19.47 1.57 -14.60
N LEU A 474 20.79 1.51 -14.80
CA LEU A 474 21.73 1.27 -13.71
C LEU A 474 21.76 2.43 -12.72
N SER A 475 21.73 3.67 -13.20
CA SER A 475 21.66 4.87 -12.36
C SER A 475 20.44 4.79 -11.45
N PHE A 476 19.24 4.59 -12.01
CA PHE A 476 18.01 4.40 -11.24
C PHE A 476 18.11 3.24 -10.22
N MET A 477 18.70 2.11 -10.62
CA MET A 477 18.87 0.98 -9.71
C MET A 477 19.76 1.32 -8.52
N PHE A 478 20.90 1.97 -8.73
CA PHE A 478 21.84 2.29 -7.66
C PHE A 478 21.41 3.50 -6.83
N SER A 479 20.93 4.57 -7.45
CA SER A 479 20.56 5.82 -6.78
C SER A 479 19.20 5.71 -6.07
N TYR A 480 18.19 5.18 -6.76
CA TYR A 480 16.84 5.10 -6.21
C TYR A 480 16.62 3.76 -5.51
N GLN A 481 16.74 2.62 -6.20
CA GLN A 481 16.31 1.33 -5.64
C GLN A 481 17.24 0.81 -4.52
N PHE A 482 18.57 0.96 -4.67
CA PHE A 482 19.53 0.48 -3.67
C PHE A 482 19.86 1.53 -2.61
N ASN A 483 20.12 2.78 -3.00
CA ASN A 483 20.46 3.81 -2.04
C ASN A 483 19.19 4.37 -1.35
N TYR A 484 18.32 5.06 -2.09
CA TYR A 484 17.13 5.69 -1.50
C TYR A 484 16.10 4.69 -0.93
N MET A 485 15.84 3.56 -1.59
CA MET A 485 14.79 2.62 -1.17
C MET A 485 15.26 1.43 -0.34
N TYR A 486 16.56 1.14 -0.28
CA TYR A 486 17.07 0.04 0.56
C TYR A 486 17.99 0.56 1.67
N LEU A 487 19.05 1.28 1.33
CA LEU A 487 20.01 1.75 2.33
C LEU A 487 19.36 2.72 3.32
N ARG A 488 18.50 3.63 2.87
CA ARG A 488 17.74 4.54 3.76
C ARG A 488 16.96 3.78 4.83
N TYR A 489 16.21 2.75 4.43
CA TYR A 489 15.41 1.92 5.36
C TYR A 489 16.26 1.01 6.25
N LEU A 490 17.41 0.53 5.75
CA LEU A 490 18.40 -0.14 6.60
C LEU A 490 18.90 0.82 7.70
N LEU A 491 19.14 2.08 7.36
CA LEU A 491 19.60 3.10 8.31
C LEU A 491 18.48 3.60 9.22
N TRP A 492 17.21 3.63 8.78
CA TRP A 492 16.05 3.84 9.67
C TRP A 492 16.05 2.89 10.85
N ASN A 493 16.33 1.60 10.59
CA ASN A 493 16.28 0.56 11.60
C ASN A 493 17.50 0.53 12.54
N PHE A 494 18.65 1.09 12.12
CA PHE A 494 19.92 0.94 12.87
C PHE A 494 20.70 2.24 13.14
N VAL A 495 20.21 3.38 12.66
CA VAL A 495 20.74 4.73 12.94
C VAL A 495 19.64 5.64 13.51
N GLY A 496 18.45 5.62 12.92
CA GLY A 496 17.29 6.40 13.34
C GLY A 496 16.47 6.93 12.16
N ARG A 497 15.29 7.48 12.44
CA ARG A 497 14.26 7.89 11.47
C ARG A 497 13.89 9.35 11.68
N GLN A 498 13.81 10.12 10.59
CA GLN A 498 13.54 11.56 10.64
C GLN A 498 12.13 11.88 11.14
N ASP A 499 11.14 11.21 10.56
CA ASP A 499 9.71 11.41 10.80
C ASP A 499 8.90 10.26 10.18
N ASP A 500 7.59 10.28 10.43
CA ASP A 500 6.63 9.34 9.89
C ASP A 500 6.04 9.73 8.52
N ILE A 501 6.57 10.77 7.87
CA ILE A 501 6.06 11.29 6.61
C ILE A 501 6.80 10.61 5.44
N GLN A 502 6.05 10.16 4.43
CA GLN A 502 6.66 9.52 3.27
C GLN A 502 7.56 10.50 2.49
N GLY A 503 8.81 10.10 2.27
CA GLY A 503 9.77 10.90 1.52
C GLY A 503 9.49 10.91 0.02
N LYS A 504 9.74 12.05 -0.62
CA LYS A 504 9.69 12.25 -2.08
C LYS A 504 11.01 12.76 -2.66
N ILE A 505 12.13 12.57 -1.94
CA ILE A 505 13.47 13.13 -2.21
C ILE A 505 13.52 14.67 -2.09
N SER A 506 12.58 15.39 -2.69
CA SER A 506 12.55 16.87 -2.69
C SER A 506 11.90 17.49 -1.45
N ASN A 507 11.09 16.74 -0.70
CA ASN A 507 10.23 17.27 0.36
C ASN A 507 10.83 17.25 1.78
N ASN A 508 12.13 16.97 1.95
CA ASN A 508 12.79 16.89 3.27
C ASN A 508 12.09 15.99 4.31
N HIS A 509 11.48 14.88 3.88
CA HIS A 509 10.81 13.95 4.78
C HIS A 509 11.26 12.52 4.53
N GLY A 510 11.04 11.66 5.53
CA GLY A 510 11.34 10.25 5.42
C GLY A 510 12.83 9.93 5.22
N ASN A 511 13.76 10.74 5.75
CA ASN A 511 15.19 10.39 5.79
C ASN A 511 15.55 9.59 7.04
N TRP A 512 16.77 9.06 7.10
CA TRP A 512 17.33 8.59 8.36
C TRP A 512 17.99 9.76 9.08
N ILE A 513 18.01 9.74 10.41
CA ILE A 513 18.78 10.67 11.24
C ILE A 513 19.49 9.91 12.35
N SER A 514 20.58 10.45 12.85
CA SER A 514 21.39 9.84 13.90
C SER A 514 21.14 10.40 15.29
N GLY A 515 20.64 11.64 15.40
CA GLY A 515 20.59 12.41 16.65
C GLY A 515 21.86 13.23 16.89
N ILE A 516 22.80 13.24 15.94
CA ILE A 516 24.03 14.03 15.99
C ILE A 516 23.89 15.17 14.97
N SER A 517 23.58 16.38 15.44
CA SER A 517 23.16 17.52 14.60
C SER A 517 24.05 17.74 13.38
N PHE A 518 25.38 17.81 13.53
CA PHE A 518 26.27 18.08 12.39
C PHE A 518 26.27 16.97 11.32
N ILE A 519 26.00 15.72 11.70
CA ILE A 519 25.88 14.61 10.74
C ILE A 519 24.52 14.67 10.05
N ASP A 520 23.48 14.94 10.81
CA ASP A 520 22.11 14.99 10.32
C ASP A 520 21.89 16.18 9.38
N GLU A 521 22.50 17.34 9.69
CA GLU A 521 22.54 18.52 8.83
C GLU A 521 23.31 18.25 7.53
N TRP A 522 24.44 17.56 7.61
CA TRP A 522 25.20 17.16 6.43
C TRP A 522 24.42 16.18 5.55
N HIS A 523 23.73 15.20 6.16
CA HIS A 523 23.02 14.16 5.42
C HIS A 523 21.72 14.68 4.79
N THR A 524 20.87 15.33 5.59
CA THR A 524 19.57 15.83 5.11
C THR A 524 19.75 17.08 4.25
N GLY A 525 20.81 17.83 4.51
CA GLY A 525 21.05 19.15 3.95
C GLY A 525 20.32 20.26 4.70
N TYR A 526 19.58 19.97 5.77
CA TYR A 526 18.74 20.95 6.48
C TYR A 526 19.15 21.13 7.95
N PRO A 527 18.99 22.34 8.51
CA PRO A 527 19.32 22.64 9.91
C PRO A 527 18.56 21.72 10.89
N GLN A 528 19.19 21.32 11.99
CA GLN A 528 18.53 20.53 13.04
C GLN A 528 18.22 21.36 14.30
N ASP A 529 18.52 22.65 14.28
CA ASP A 529 18.09 23.64 15.26
C ASP A 529 16.77 24.31 14.82
N HIS A 530 16.07 24.93 15.77
CA HIS A 530 14.82 25.66 15.51
C HIS A 530 13.72 24.85 14.79
N LEU A 531 13.74 23.51 14.88
CA LEU A 531 12.71 22.65 14.30
C LEU A 531 11.31 23.03 14.82
N PRO A 532 10.29 23.11 13.95
CA PRO A 532 8.92 23.33 14.39
C PRO A 532 8.43 22.24 15.34
N SER A 533 7.48 22.55 16.22
CA SER A 533 6.99 21.59 17.21
C SER A 533 6.43 20.31 16.59
N ASP A 534 5.87 20.38 15.38
CA ASP A 534 5.38 19.22 14.62
C ASP A 534 6.49 18.27 14.17
N ALA A 535 7.67 18.79 13.85
CA ALA A 535 8.82 17.99 13.45
C ALA A 535 9.58 17.46 14.67
N LEU A 536 9.74 18.30 15.70
CA LEU A 536 10.48 17.95 16.91
C LEU A 536 9.75 16.90 17.77
N ASN A 537 8.43 17.02 17.89
CA ASN A 537 7.59 16.10 18.68
C ASN A 537 6.89 15.06 17.80
N ASN A 538 7.32 14.88 16.55
CA ASN A 538 6.84 13.78 15.72
C ASN A 538 7.26 12.48 16.40
N ARG A 539 6.31 11.62 16.77
CA ARG A 539 6.64 10.35 17.45
C ARG A 539 7.46 9.41 16.57
N GLY A 540 7.34 9.50 15.24
CA GLY A 540 8.19 8.77 14.30
C GLY A 540 9.62 9.30 14.16
N ARG A 541 10.01 10.33 14.94
CA ARG A 541 11.38 10.86 14.98
C ARG A 541 12.21 10.11 16.01
N ASN A 542 13.02 9.16 15.53
CA ASN A 542 13.78 8.23 16.36
C ASN A 542 15.30 8.37 16.14
N THR A 543 16.11 8.31 17.20
CA THR A 543 17.56 8.54 17.16
C THR A 543 18.37 7.50 17.95
N TYR A 544 19.19 6.71 17.24
CA TYR A 544 20.00 5.64 17.85
C TYR A 544 21.51 5.90 17.86
N PHE A 545 21.96 7.08 17.41
CA PHE A 545 23.36 7.52 17.46
C PHE A 545 24.36 6.55 16.80
N PHE A 546 23.93 5.86 15.73
CA PHE A 546 24.67 4.79 15.05
C PHE A 546 25.03 3.57 15.92
N LEU A 547 24.61 3.49 17.19
CA LEU A 547 25.03 2.44 18.11
C LEU A 547 24.67 1.02 17.62
N PRO A 548 23.45 0.75 17.13
CA PRO A 548 23.11 -0.56 16.57
C PRO A 548 23.93 -0.85 15.31
N LEU A 549 24.06 0.13 14.39
CA LEU A 549 24.84 -0.02 13.15
C LEU A 549 26.31 -0.37 13.44
N LEU A 550 26.97 0.39 14.33
CA LEU A 550 28.38 0.20 14.66
C LEU A 550 28.61 -1.17 15.31
N LEU A 551 27.76 -1.59 16.24
CA LEU A 551 27.86 -2.92 16.85
C LEU A 551 27.66 -4.03 15.81
N GLY A 552 26.72 -3.85 14.87
CA GLY A 552 26.53 -4.74 13.74
C GLY A 552 27.74 -4.82 12.82
N LEU A 553 28.35 -3.69 12.46
CA LEU A 553 29.57 -3.66 11.65
C LEU A 553 30.74 -4.37 12.34
N VAL A 554 30.94 -4.13 13.64
CA VAL A 554 31.94 -4.85 14.44
C VAL A 554 31.71 -6.36 14.37
N GLY A 555 30.47 -6.82 14.53
CA GLY A 555 30.14 -8.23 14.42
C GLY A 555 30.30 -8.81 13.02
N LEU A 556 29.97 -8.05 11.97
CA LEU A 556 30.18 -8.43 10.57
C LEU A 556 31.67 -8.69 10.31
N PHE A 557 32.54 -7.74 10.66
CA PHE A 557 33.98 -7.86 10.46
C PHE A 557 34.59 -8.96 11.34
N PHE A 558 34.16 -9.08 12.60
CA PHE A 558 34.59 -10.14 13.49
C PHE A 558 34.23 -11.53 12.96
N GLN A 559 33.01 -11.71 12.45
CA GLN A 559 32.60 -12.98 11.87
C GLN A 559 33.40 -13.30 10.60
N PHE A 560 33.71 -12.30 9.77
CA PHE A 560 34.53 -12.48 8.57
C PHE A 560 35.94 -12.97 8.91
N THR A 561 36.59 -12.39 9.92
CA THR A 561 37.94 -12.78 10.35
C THR A 561 37.95 -14.11 11.10
N SER A 562 36.93 -14.37 11.93
CA SER A 562 36.84 -15.59 12.75
C SER A 562 36.35 -16.82 11.97
N SER A 563 35.42 -16.64 11.02
CA SER A 563 34.87 -17.73 10.21
C SER A 563 34.29 -17.23 8.88
N LYS A 564 35.15 -17.16 7.86
CA LYS A 564 34.76 -16.81 6.47
C LYS A 564 33.59 -17.65 5.93
N ARG A 565 33.46 -18.90 6.37
CA ARG A 565 32.39 -19.81 5.96
C ARG A 565 31.03 -19.40 6.54
N GLN A 566 30.98 -19.14 7.85
CA GLN A 566 29.74 -18.67 8.48
C GLN A 566 29.37 -17.27 8.00
N TRP A 567 30.36 -16.39 7.86
CA TRP A 567 30.16 -15.05 7.30
C TRP A 567 29.51 -15.12 5.91
N TRP A 568 30.02 -15.97 5.01
CA TRP A 568 29.44 -16.11 3.67
C TRP A 568 27.97 -16.56 3.71
N VAL A 569 27.61 -17.47 4.62
CA VAL A 569 26.21 -17.91 4.78
C VAL A 569 25.32 -16.74 5.17
N VAL A 570 25.70 -15.98 6.20
CA VAL A 570 24.92 -14.82 6.67
C VAL A 570 24.88 -13.73 5.61
N PHE A 571 25.98 -13.50 4.90
CA PHE A 571 26.05 -12.55 3.80
C PHE A 571 25.13 -12.92 2.63
N VAL A 572 25.09 -14.20 2.23
CA VAL A 572 24.15 -14.68 1.21
C VAL A 572 22.70 -14.45 1.66
N LEU A 573 22.38 -14.73 2.93
CA LEU A 573 21.05 -14.44 3.47
C LEU A 573 20.72 -12.93 3.38
N PHE A 574 21.65 -12.07 3.77
CA PHE A 574 21.50 -10.60 3.72
C PHE A 574 21.28 -10.09 2.28
N LEU A 575 22.05 -10.62 1.32
CA LEU A 575 21.91 -10.25 -0.09
C LEU A 575 20.54 -10.66 -0.66
N PHE A 576 20.10 -11.89 -0.40
CA PHE A 576 18.84 -12.41 -0.95
C PHE A 576 17.61 -11.77 -0.34
N THR A 577 17.67 -11.41 0.94
CA THR A 577 16.58 -10.75 1.68
C THR A 577 16.61 -9.22 1.57
N GLY A 578 17.63 -8.65 0.92
CA GLY A 578 17.77 -7.21 0.69
C GLY A 578 17.92 -6.87 -0.80
N LEU A 579 19.17 -6.73 -1.26
CA LEU A 579 19.46 -6.22 -2.61
C LEU A 579 18.89 -7.08 -3.74
N ALA A 580 18.96 -8.41 -3.66
CA ALA A 580 18.40 -9.28 -4.70
C ALA A 580 16.86 -9.20 -4.73
N LEU A 581 16.23 -9.03 -3.56
CA LEU A 581 14.80 -8.80 -3.46
C LEU A 581 14.41 -7.47 -4.14
N LYS A 582 15.19 -6.40 -3.96
CA LYS A 582 14.96 -5.11 -4.67
C LYS A 582 15.09 -5.24 -6.19
N VAL A 583 16.03 -6.05 -6.68
CA VAL A 583 16.09 -6.40 -8.10
C VAL A 583 14.83 -7.12 -8.56
N TYR A 584 14.32 -8.07 -7.77
CA TYR A 584 13.10 -8.81 -8.10
C TYR A 584 11.83 -7.93 -8.07
N LEU A 585 11.63 -7.14 -7.03
CA LEU A 585 10.45 -6.29 -6.85
C LEU A 585 10.32 -5.23 -7.94
N ASN A 586 11.45 -4.70 -8.42
CA ASN A 586 11.50 -3.65 -9.45
C ASN A 586 10.50 -2.52 -9.22
N GLU A 587 10.52 -1.99 -7.99
CA GLU A 587 9.58 -1.00 -7.50
C GLU A 587 9.63 0.31 -8.30
N ARG A 588 8.45 0.93 -8.44
CA ARG A 588 8.22 2.20 -9.12
C ARG A 588 8.51 3.37 -8.18
N PRO A 589 8.87 4.55 -8.71
CA PRO A 589 9.12 5.72 -7.87
C PRO A 589 7.83 6.31 -7.30
N PHE A 590 7.85 6.62 -6.00
CA PHE A 590 6.79 7.33 -5.26
C PHE A 590 5.41 6.64 -5.29
N GLU A 591 5.37 5.33 -5.04
CA GLU A 591 4.10 4.61 -4.82
C GLU A 591 3.33 5.18 -3.61
N PRO A 592 1.98 5.03 -3.55
CA PRO A 592 1.17 5.59 -2.46
C PRO A 592 1.57 5.17 -1.04
N ARG A 593 2.18 3.98 -0.91
CA ARG A 593 2.82 3.46 0.30
C ARG A 593 4.13 2.78 -0.10
N GLU A 594 5.25 3.23 0.46
CA GLU A 594 6.54 2.56 0.28
C GLU A 594 6.59 1.23 1.06
N ARG A 595 7.21 0.18 0.49
CA ARG A 595 7.17 -1.20 1.00
C ARG A 595 8.40 -1.58 1.83
N ASP A 596 8.65 -0.86 2.92
CA ASP A 596 9.77 -1.14 3.83
C ASP A 596 9.64 -2.49 4.54
N TYR A 597 8.41 -2.91 4.82
CA TYR A 597 8.06 -4.22 5.37
C TYR A 597 8.56 -5.41 4.52
N ALA A 598 8.84 -5.21 3.22
CA ALA A 598 9.42 -6.27 2.40
C ALA A 598 10.91 -6.55 2.72
N LEU A 599 11.58 -5.62 3.41
CA LEU A 599 13.02 -5.68 3.70
C LEU A 599 13.37 -6.23 5.09
N VAL A 600 12.36 -6.52 5.91
CA VAL A 600 12.56 -6.97 7.31
C VAL A 600 13.46 -8.21 7.44
N GLY A 601 13.58 -9.04 6.40
CA GLY A 601 14.49 -10.17 6.35
C GLY A 601 15.98 -9.79 6.31
N SER A 602 16.35 -8.69 5.64
CA SER A 602 17.76 -8.23 5.66
C SER A 602 18.09 -7.56 7.00
N PHE A 603 17.11 -6.91 7.63
CA PHE A 603 17.25 -6.32 8.97
C PHE A 603 17.43 -7.41 10.03
N PHE A 604 16.65 -8.50 9.95
CA PHE A 604 16.85 -9.72 10.74
C PHE A 604 18.28 -10.25 10.59
N THR A 605 18.79 -10.27 9.36
CA THR A 605 20.13 -10.77 9.08
C THR A 605 21.21 -9.85 9.65
N PHE A 606 21.01 -8.52 9.56
CA PHE A 606 21.92 -7.55 10.18
C PHE A 606 21.94 -7.67 11.71
N ALA A 607 20.80 -7.98 12.34
CA ALA A 607 20.72 -8.23 13.77
C ALA A 607 21.51 -9.47 14.24
N ILE A 608 21.74 -10.45 13.35
CA ILE A 608 22.69 -11.54 13.63
C ILE A 608 24.08 -10.95 13.86
N TRP A 609 24.51 -10.00 13.03
CA TRP A 609 25.80 -9.33 13.20
C TRP A 609 25.83 -8.42 14.43
N ILE A 610 24.74 -7.75 14.80
CA ILE A 610 24.66 -7.01 16.08
C ILE A 610 24.98 -7.96 17.25
N GLY A 611 24.36 -9.14 17.28
CA GLY A 611 24.65 -10.16 18.28
C GLY A 611 26.12 -10.62 18.25
N MET A 612 26.67 -10.89 17.06
CA MET A 612 28.09 -11.24 16.89
C MET A 612 29.04 -10.14 17.38
N GLY A 613 28.64 -8.87 17.29
CA GLY A 613 29.40 -7.72 17.78
C GLY A 613 29.62 -7.75 19.29
N VAL A 614 28.62 -8.22 20.06
CA VAL A 614 28.77 -8.38 21.52
C VAL A 614 29.85 -9.39 21.86
N TYR A 615 29.84 -10.55 21.19
CA TYR A 615 30.88 -11.56 21.40
C TYR A 615 32.26 -11.04 20.97
N ALA A 616 32.33 -10.28 19.88
CA ALA A 616 33.56 -9.66 19.40
C ALA A 616 34.17 -8.71 20.43
N LEU A 617 33.36 -7.80 20.99
CA LEU A 617 33.78 -6.86 22.04
C LEU A 617 34.28 -7.61 23.28
N TYR A 618 33.54 -8.63 23.72
CA TYR A 618 33.97 -9.47 24.83
C TYR A 618 35.32 -10.14 24.55
N SER A 619 35.47 -10.77 23.38
CA SER A 619 36.71 -11.49 23.01
C SER A 619 37.92 -10.56 22.95
N LEU A 620 37.76 -9.36 22.37
CA LEU A 620 38.83 -8.36 22.27
C LEU A 620 39.23 -7.79 23.64
N LEU A 621 38.27 -7.63 24.54
CA LEU A 621 38.54 -7.14 25.90
C LEU A 621 39.16 -8.23 26.78
N GLU A 622 38.73 -9.48 26.64
CA GLU A 622 39.27 -10.63 27.39
C GLU A 622 40.77 -10.80 27.17
N GLU A 623 41.26 -10.52 25.96
CA GLU A 623 42.68 -10.57 25.63
C GLU A 623 43.52 -9.49 26.32
N LYS A 624 42.91 -8.34 26.65
CA LYS A 624 43.63 -7.17 27.19
C LYS A 624 43.45 -6.98 28.69
N ILE A 625 42.27 -7.31 29.23
CA ILE A 625 41.88 -7.08 30.62
C ILE A 625 41.05 -8.27 31.08
N SER A 626 41.48 -8.96 32.14
CA SER A 626 40.75 -10.13 32.65
C SER A 626 40.28 -9.88 34.08
N PHE A 627 38.97 -9.69 34.27
CA PHE A 627 38.34 -9.72 35.59
C PHE A 627 37.00 -10.46 35.54
N LYS A 628 36.59 -11.03 36.69
CA LYS A 628 35.46 -11.97 36.79
C LYS A 628 34.10 -11.40 36.33
N GLY A 629 33.93 -10.08 36.28
CA GLY A 629 32.68 -9.40 35.93
C GLY A 629 32.62 -8.86 34.50
N MET A 630 33.63 -9.10 33.66
CA MET A 630 33.73 -8.48 32.34
C MET A 630 32.60 -8.91 31.38
N ALA A 631 32.26 -10.19 31.29
CA ALA A 631 31.19 -10.64 30.39
C ALA A 631 29.82 -10.04 30.76
N PRO A 632 29.36 -10.09 32.02
CA PRO A 632 28.15 -9.39 32.44
C PRO A 632 28.19 -7.89 32.16
N ALA A 633 29.33 -7.22 32.36
CA ALA A 633 29.48 -5.79 32.11
C ALA A 633 29.32 -5.44 30.62
N VAL A 634 30.01 -6.14 29.73
CA VAL A 634 29.89 -5.95 28.27
C VAL A 634 28.47 -6.20 27.80
N VAL A 635 27.85 -7.30 28.23
CA VAL A 635 26.48 -7.64 27.85
C VAL A 635 25.49 -6.58 28.35
N SER A 636 25.62 -6.14 29.60
CA SER A 636 24.72 -5.13 30.18
C SER A 636 24.87 -3.79 29.47
N LEU A 637 26.10 -3.37 29.16
CA LEU A 637 26.35 -2.15 28.41
C LEU A 637 25.71 -2.23 27.02
N CYS A 638 25.97 -3.31 26.26
CA CYS A 638 25.38 -3.49 24.93
C CYS A 638 23.84 -3.56 24.96
N LEU A 639 23.26 -4.17 26.00
CA LEU A 639 21.81 -4.22 26.19
C LEU A 639 21.21 -2.82 26.41
N LEU A 640 21.88 -1.98 27.20
CA LEU A 640 21.43 -0.62 27.49
C LEU A 640 21.60 0.32 26.28
N VAL A 641 22.74 0.27 25.60
CA VAL A 641 23.06 1.23 24.53
C VAL A 641 22.40 0.91 23.19
N VAL A 642 21.98 -0.33 22.96
CA VAL A 642 21.36 -0.76 21.69
C VAL A 642 19.88 -1.12 21.90
N PRO A 643 19.48 -2.32 22.38
CA PRO A 643 18.07 -2.64 22.52
C PRO A 643 17.27 -1.70 23.42
N ALA A 644 17.76 -1.30 24.60
CA ALA A 644 16.99 -0.44 25.49
C ALA A 644 16.80 0.97 24.93
N ARG A 645 17.77 1.49 24.17
CA ARG A 645 17.63 2.76 23.44
C ARG A 645 16.57 2.65 22.34
N MET A 646 16.62 1.59 21.54
CA MET A 646 15.64 1.36 20.47
C MET A 646 14.23 1.16 21.02
N LEU A 647 14.08 0.44 22.14
CA LEU A 647 12.82 0.32 22.87
C LEU A 647 12.28 1.68 23.32
N ALA A 648 13.14 2.52 23.90
CA ALA A 648 12.72 3.81 24.44
C ALA A 648 12.29 4.80 23.35
N GLU A 649 12.98 4.80 22.20
CA GLU A 649 12.61 5.66 21.06
C GLU A 649 11.35 5.15 20.36
N ASN A 650 11.25 3.85 20.10
CA ASN A 650 10.18 3.33 19.24
C ASN A 650 8.89 2.95 20.00
N TRP A 651 8.77 3.23 21.30
CA TRP A 651 7.59 2.79 22.05
C TRP A 651 6.34 3.60 21.67
N ASP A 652 6.46 4.92 21.58
CA ASP A 652 5.32 5.84 21.47
C ASP A 652 4.74 5.96 20.06
N ASP A 653 5.49 5.58 19.02
CA ASP A 653 5.06 5.46 17.62
C ASP A 653 4.69 4.03 17.19
N HIS A 654 5.09 3.01 17.95
CA HIS A 654 4.68 1.61 17.69
C HIS A 654 3.57 1.11 18.62
N ASP A 655 3.20 1.86 19.67
CA ASP A 655 2.03 1.55 20.49
C ASP A 655 0.72 1.77 19.72
N ARG A 656 0.01 0.68 19.46
CA ARG A 656 -1.31 0.66 18.82
C ARG A 656 -2.45 0.24 19.76
N SER A 657 -2.16 -0.06 21.03
CA SER A 657 -3.06 -0.75 21.96
C SER A 657 -4.40 -0.07 22.23
N ASN A 658 -4.45 1.23 21.97
CA ASN A 658 -5.64 2.04 22.12
C ASN A 658 -5.93 2.80 20.82
N ARG A 659 -5.94 2.18 19.65
CA ARG A 659 -6.27 2.87 18.39
C ARG A 659 -7.57 2.31 17.81
N TYR A 660 -8.54 3.19 17.55
CA TYR A 660 -9.88 2.81 17.07
C TYR A 660 -10.32 3.62 15.83
N THR A 661 -9.41 4.37 15.22
CA THR A 661 -9.70 5.38 14.19
C THR A 661 -10.19 4.77 12.88
N ALA A 662 -9.58 3.67 12.42
CA ALA A 662 -10.02 2.98 11.19
C ALA A 662 -11.41 2.33 11.34
N ARG A 663 -11.67 1.68 12.49
CA ARG A 663 -13.01 1.16 12.84
C ARG A 663 -14.05 2.28 12.88
N ALA A 664 -13.74 3.40 13.53
CA ALA A 664 -14.61 4.57 13.62
C ALA A 664 -14.95 5.16 12.25
N LEU A 665 -13.98 5.22 11.33
CA LEU A 665 -14.22 5.67 9.95
C LEU A 665 -15.18 4.73 9.21
N GLY A 666 -14.91 3.42 9.21
CA GLY A 666 -15.77 2.43 8.54
C GLY A 666 -17.21 2.45 9.08
N LYS A 667 -17.37 2.56 10.40
CA LYS A 667 -18.67 2.71 11.05
C LYS A 667 -19.37 4.03 10.67
N SER A 668 -18.63 5.14 10.60
CA SER A 668 -19.18 6.45 10.25
C SER A 668 -19.72 6.50 8.82
N TYR A 669 -19.06 5.84 7.86
CA TYR A 669 -19.62 5.67 6.51
C TYR A 669 -20.93 4.88 6.53
N LEU A 670 -20.99 3.77 7.25
CA LEU A 670 -22.22 2.98 7.35
C LEU A 670 -23.33 3.74 8.09
N ASP A 671 -23.03 4.50 9.14
CA ASP A 671 -24.00 5.32 9.87
C ASP A 671 -24.59 6.47 9.06
N SER A 672 -23.84 6.92 8.06
CA SER A 672 -24.22 7.97 7.11
C SER A 672 -25.24 7.50 6.07
N VAL A 673 -25.35 6.20 5.86
CA VAL A 673 -26.26 5.60 4.87
C VAL A 673 -27.62 5.33 5.51
N SER A 674 -28.72 5.70 4.83
CA SER A 674 -30.09 5.42 5.29
C SER A 674 -30.32 3.94 5.61
N LYS A 675 -31.11 3.66 6.65
CA LYS A 675 -31.36 2.31 7.19
C LYS A 675 -32.57 1.64 6.53
N ASP A 676 -32.50 0.31 6.43
CA ASP A 676 -33.64 -0.59 6.15
C ASP A 676 -34.41 -0.32 4.84
N ASN A 677 -33.76 0.32 3.86
CA ASN A 677 -34.33 0.60 2.52
C ASN A 677 -33.47 0.06 1.38
N GLY A 678 -32.56 -0.87 1.69
CA GLY A 678 -31.70 -1.54 0.70
C GLY A 678 -30.65 -0.62 0.07
N ALA A 679 -30.26 0.46 0.74
CA ALA A 679 -29.29 1.43 0.25
C ALA A 679 -27.98 0.79 -0.24
N MET A 680 -27.40 1.40 -1.27
CA MET A 680 -26.13 1.01 -1.87
C MET A 680 -25.12 2.14 -1.67
N ILE A 681 -23.87 1.82 -1.38
CA ILE A 681 -22.77 2.80 -1.30
C ILE A 681 -21.63 2.37 -2.22
N PHE A 682 -21.21 3.27 -3.10
CA PHE A 682 -20.00 3.12 -3.90
C PHE A 682 -18.80 3.64 -3.10
N SER A 683 -17.80 2.79 -2.90
CA SER A 683 -16.50 3.13 -2.32
C SER A 683 -15.40 3.13 -3.38
N ILE A 684 -14.32 3.88 -3.17
CA ILE A 684 -13.30 4.12 -4.21
C ILE A 684 -12.04 3.29 -3.96
N GLY A 685 -11.57 3.22 -2.71
CA GLY A 685 -10.27 2.62 -2.37
C GLY A 685 -10.35 1.60 -1.25
N ASP A 686 -9.18 1.27 -0.70
CA ASP A 686 -9.03 0.22 0.30
C ASP A 686 -9.48 0.72 1.68
N ASN A 687 -9.11 1.95 2.04
CA ASN A 687 -9.36 2.51 3.38
C ASN A 687 -10.86 2.78 3.67
N ASP A 688 -11.66 3.08 2.65
CA ASP A 688 -13.11 3.22 2.79
C ASP A 688 -13.82 1.86 2.63
N THR A 689 -13.35 0.97 1.74
CA THR A 689 -13.96 -0.35 1.53
C THR A 689 -13.70 -1.33 2.67
N PHE A 690 -12.44 -1.57 3.02
CA PHE A 690 -12.07 -2.65 3.95
C PHE A 690 -12.55 -2.39 5.37
N GLY A 691 -12.61 -1.12 5.81
CA GLY A 691 -13.23 -0.75 7.07
C GLY A 691 -14.72 -1.11 7.10
N MET A 692 -15.48 -0.83 6.03
CA MET A 692 -16.89 -1.20 5.94
C MET A 692 -17.09 -2.72 5.83
N TRP A 693 -16.26 -3.41 5.06
CA TRP A 693 -16.27 -4.87 4.99
C TRP A 693 -15.99 -5.50 6.35
N TYR A 694 -14.99 -5.03 7.10
CA TYR A 694 -14.74 -5.49 8.47
C TYR A 694 -15.98 -5.32 9.36
N MET A 695 -16.63 -4.15 9.33
CA MET A 695 -17.84 -3.89 10.12
C MET A 695 -18.97 -4.87 9.79
N GLN A 696 -19.16 -5.23 8.52
CA GLN A 696 -20.21 -6.16 8.07
C GLN A 696 -19.85 -7.62 8.32
N GLU A 697 -18.63 -8.01 7.95
CA GLU A 697 -18.15 -9.38 7.98
C GLU A 697 -17.87 -9.87 9.40
N VAL A 698 -17.30 -9.01 10.24
CA VAL A 698 -16.84 -9.40 11.57
C VAL A 698 -17.81 -8.92 12.63
N GLU A 699 -18.13 -7.63 12.67
CA GLU A 699 -19.00 -7.06 13.72
C GLU A 699 -20.51 -7.17 13.41
N HIS A 700 -20.88 -7.69 12.23
CA HIS A 700 -22.27 -7.82 11.79
C HIS A 700 -23.07 -6.51 11.80
N TYR A 701 -22.38 -5.39 11.58
CA TYR A 701 -22.95 -4.05 11.59
C TYR A 701 -23.43 -3.63 10.20
N ARG A 702 -24.67 -3.16 10.10
CA ARG A 702 -25.26 -2.61 8.86
C ARG A 702 -25.14 -3.54 7.64
N THR A 703 -25.43 -4.83 7.84
CA THR A 703 -25.47 -5.84 6.77
C THR A 703 -26.63 -5.63 5.78
N ASP A 704 -27.51 -4.66 6.02
CA ASP A 704 -28.55 -4.19 5.09
C ASP A 704 -27.98 -3.36 3.93
N VAL A 705 -26.84 -2.68 4.14
CA VAL A 705 -26.20 -1.83 3.13
C VAL A 705 -25.39 -2.65 2.15
N ARG A 706 -25.50 -2.34 0.85
CA ARG A 706 -24.63 -2.92 -0.17
C ARG A 706 -23.39 -2.04 -0.39
N VAL A 707 -22.22 -2.51 0.03
CA VAL A 707 -20.93 -1.83 -0.24
C VAL A 707 -20.39 -2.30 -1.59
N ILE A 708 -20.08 -1.36 -2.49
CA ILE A 708 -19.63 -1.61 -3.86
C ILE A 708 -18.34 -0.84 -4.13
N ASN A 709 -17.20 -1.54 -4.19
CA ASN A 709 -15.92 -0.92 -4.53
C ASN A 709 -15.84 -0.67 -6.06
N THR A 710 -15.69 0.59 -6.48
CA THR A 710 -15.68 1.00 -7.89
C THR A 710 -14.43 0.55 -8.64
N SER A 711 -13.30 0.40 -7.93
CA SER A 711 -12.05 -0.14 -8.48
C SER A 711 -12.18 -1.64 -8.79
N LEU A 712 -12.96 -2.38 -8.00
CA LEU A 712 -13.27 -3.80 -8.25
C LEU A 712 -14.45 -3.99 -9.23
N LEU A 713 -15.36 -3.02 -9.35
CA LEU A 713 -16.54 -3.06 -10.25
C LEU A 713 -16.22 -3.10 -11.75
N GLY A 714 -14.94 -3.12 -12.11
CA GLY A 714 -14.45 -3.39 -13.46
C GLY A 714 -14.17 -4.87 -13.75
N THR A 715 -14.28 -5.76 -12.77
CA THR A 715 -13.99 -7.19 -12.94
C THR A 715 -15.28 -8.01 -13.04
N ASP A 716 -15.27 -9.06 -13.86
CA ASP A 716 -16.42 -9.94 -14.07
C ASP A 716 -16.86 -10.67 -12.80
N TRP A 717 -15.91 -11.21 -12.04
CA TRP A 717 -16.15 -11.92 -10.79
C TRP A 717 -16.82 -11.03 -9.73
N TYR A 718 -16.42 -9.76 -9.63
CA TYR A 718 -17.00 -8.84 -8.63
C TYR A 718 -18.40 -8.41 -9.04
N ILE A 719 -18.63 -8.19 -10.34
CA ILE A 719 -19.97 -7.92 -10.87
C ILE A 719 -20.91 -9.10 -10.57
N ASP A 720 -20.48 -10.34 -10.82
CA ASP A 720 -21.26 -11.53 -10.48
C ASP A 720 -21.54 -11.60 -8.98
N GLN A 721 -20.53 -11.34 -8.15
CA GLN A 721 -20.69 -11.33 -6.69
C GLN A 721 -21.73 -10.30 -6.22
N MET A 722 -21.70 -9.08 -6.77
CA MET A 722 -22.68 -8.04 -6.45
C MET A 722 -24.10 -8.40 -6.88
N LYS A 723 -24.25 -9.29 -7.87
CA LYS A 723 -25.54 -9.85 -8.31
C LYS A 723 -26.05 -11.01 -7.46
N HIS A 724 -25.35 -11.36 -6.39
CA HIS A 724 -25.83 -12.29 -5.38
C HIS A 724 -26.25 -11.56 -4.09
N LYS A 725 -27.17 -12.18 -3.36
CA LYS A 725 -27.60 -11.70 -2.04
C LYS A 725 -26.44 -11.82 -1.06
N ALA A 726 -26.16 -10.77 -0.29
CA ALA A 726 -25.17 -10.79 0.79
C ALA A 726 -25.88 -10.38 2.08
N TYR A 727 -25.95 -11.31 3.04
CA TYR A 727 -26.74 -11.16 4.26
C TYR A 727 -28.20 -10.74 3.98
N THR A 728 -28.58 -9.57 4.52
CA THR A 728 -29.89 -8.94 4.39
C THR A 728 -29.97 -8.01 3.18
N SER A 729 -28.85 -7.73 2.51
CA SER A 729 -28.78 -6.86 1.34
C SER A 729 -29.14 -7.62 0.06
N GLU A 730 -30.15 -7.13 -0.68
CA GLU A 730 -30.54 -7.71 -1.97
C GLU A 730 -29.48 -7.47 -3.06
N PRO A 731 -29.40 -8.34 -4.09
CA PRO A 731 -28.53 -8.17 -5.26
C PRO A 731 -28.61 -6.77 -5.87
N ILE A 732 -27.53 -6.27 -6.48
CA ILE A 732 -27.61 -5.01 -7.23
C ILE A 732 -28.62 -5.13 -8.39
N PRO A 733 -29.40 -4.07 -8.68
CA PRO A 733 -30.23 -4.06 -9.87
C PRO A 733 -29.32 -3.96 -11.10
N SER A 734 -29.47 -4.84 -12.09
CA SER A 734 -28.63 -4.85 -13.29
C SER A 734 -29.31 -5.68 -14.38
N GLN A 735 -29.24 -5.22 -15.63
CA GLN A 735 -29.79 -5.97 -16.78
C GLN A 735 -28.72 -6.73 -17.58
N LEU A 736 -27.44 -6.34 -17.43
CA LEU A 736 -26.35 -7.01 -18.13
C LEU A 736 -26.19 -8.43 -17.58
N VAL A 737 -25.92 -9.39 -18.46
CA VAL A 737 -25.64 -10.78 -18.10
C VAL A 737 -24.16 -11.10 -18.27
N HIS A 738 -23.64 -12.12 -17.56
CA HIS A 738 -22.21 -12.46 -17.49
C HIS A 738 -21.46 -12.35 -18.82
N ARG A 739 -21.96 -12.98 -19.89
CA ARG A 739 -21.35 -12.93 -21.24
C ARG A 739 -21.14 -11.52 -21.81
N GLN A 740 -21.82 -10.49 -21.30
CA GLN A 740 -21.72 -9.11 -21.76
C GLN A 740 -20.64 -8.31 -21.02
N TYR A 741 -20.13 -8.82 -19.89
CA TYR A 741 -19.10 -8.17 -19.09
C TYR A 741 -17.99 -9.13 -18.62
N ALA A 742 -17.92 -10.35 -19.14
CA ALA A 742 -16.79 -11.25 -18.96
C ALA A 742 -15.45 -10.57 -19.31
N TYR A 743 -14.34 -11.09 -18.82
CA TYR A 743 -13.00 -10.58 -19.12
C TYR A 743 -12.80 -10.37 -20.64
N GLY A 744 -12.30 -9.19 -21.05
CA GLY A 744 -12.13 -8.83 -22.46
C GLY A 744 -13.38 -8.28 -23.14
N VAL A 745 -14.56 -8.40 -22.51
CA VAL A 745 -15.84 -7.96 -23.08
C VAL A 745 -16.29 -6.66 -22.44
N ARG A 746 -16.38 -5.58 -23.24
CA ARG A 746 -16.78 -4.23 -22.80
C ARG A 746 -15.90 -3.69 -21.65
N ASP A 747 -14.63 -4.08 -21.60
CA ASP A 747 -13.65 -3.49 -20.66
C ASP A 747 -13.54 -1.97 -20.84
N VAL A 748 -13.65 -1.53 -22.09
CA VAL A 748 -13.84 -0.12 -22.49
C VAL A 748 -14.93 -0.05 -23.54
N ILE A 749 -15.76 0.99 -23.45
CA ILE A 749 -16.71 1.35 -24.51
C ILE A 749 -16.38 2.75 -25.03
N TYR A 750 -16.41 2.93 -26.36
CA TYR A 750 -15.96 4.17 -27.00
C TYR A 750 -17.12 5.05 -27.45
N PHE A 751 -16.91 6.36 -27.40
CA PHE A 751 -17.83 7.29 -28.03
C PHE A 751 -17.72 7.17 -29.56
N ASP A 752 -18.87 7.03 -30.21
CA ASP A 752 -19.02 6.98 -31.65
C ASP A 752 -20.26 7.80 -32.02
N GLN A 753 -20.09 9.10 -32.25
CA GLN A 753 -21.21 10.01 -32.43
C GLN A 753 -22.01 9.66 -33.69
N ARG A 754 -23.23 9.16 -33.48
CA ARG A 754 -24.19 8.84 -34.55
C ARG A 754 -25.46 9.67 -34.46
N THR A 755 -25.68 10.33 -33.32
CA THR A 755 -26.81 11.23 -33.13
C THR A 755 -26.49 12.27 -32.06
N ASP A 756 -27.06 13.47 -32.23
CA ASP A 756 -27.01 14.56 -31.25
C ASP A 756 -28.19 14.54 -30.27
N LYS A 757 -29.12 13.60 -30.46
CA LYS A 757 -30.30 13.45 -29.61
C LYS A 757 -29.88 12.99 -28.21
N ILE A 758 -30.59 13.51 -27.21
CA ILE A 758 -30.51 13.00 -25.84
C ILE A 758 -31.29 11.69 -25.78
N TRP A 759 -30.68 10.63 -25.29
CA TRP A 759 -31.32 9.32 -25.17
C TRP A 759 -31.76 9.03 -23.74
N PRO A 760 -32.96 8.46 -23.51
CA PRO A 760 -33.28 7.82 -22.24
C PRO A 760 -32.21 6.80 -21.87
N ILE A 761 -31.86 6.71 -20.59
CA ILE A 761 -30.83 5.77 -20.11
C ILE A 761 -31.18 4.30 -20.45
N ALA A 762 -32.46 3.95 -20.52
CA ALA A 762 -32.90 2.62 -20.94
C ALA A 762 -32.50 2.31 -22.39
N ASP A 763 -32.71 3.25 -23.32
CA ASP A 763 -32.31 3.09 -24.73
C ASP A 763 -30.79 3.04 -24.88
N PHE A 764 -30.08 3.87 -24.09
CA PHE A 764 -28.62 3.84 -24.01
C PHE A 764 -28.11 2.46 -23.57
N MET A 765 -28.66 1.92 -22.48
CA MET A 765 -28.23 0.61 -21.97
C MET A 765 -28.62 -0.53 -22.92
N ALA A 766 -29.77 -0.45 -23.58
CA ALA A 766 -30.15 -1.41 -24.62
C ALA A 766 -29.16 -1.42 -25.79
N TRP A 767 -28.67 -0.25 -26.20
CA TRP A 767 -27.64 -0.12 -27.24
C TRP A 767 -26.30 -0.69 -26.80
N VAL A 768 -25.77 -0.26 -25.65
CA VAL A 768 -24.45 -0.70 -25.16
C VAL A 768 -24.48 -2.20 -24.84
N GLY A 769 -25.58 -2.70 -24.29
CA GLY A 769 -25.81 -4.12 -24.04
C GLY A 769 -25.96 -4.95 -25.31
N SER A 770 -26.35 -4.38 -26.44
CA SER A 770 -26.56 -5.13 -27.68
C SER A 770 -25.25 -5.74 -28.23
N ASP A 771 -25.36 -6.96 -28.77
CA ASP A 771 -24.30 -7.64 -29.51
C ASP A 771 -24.45 -7.50 -31.04
N ASP A 772 -25.44 -6.73 -31.51
CA ASP A 772 -25.61 -6.41 -32.94
C ASP A 772 -24.35 -5.67 -33.45
N PRO A 773 -23.73 -6.11 -34.55
CA PRO A 773 -22.59 -5.40 -35.16
C PRO A 773 -22.86 -3.90 -35.41
N LYS A 774 -24.12 -3.52 -35.66
CA LYS A 774 -24.52 -2.12 -35.84
C LYS A 774 -24.32 -1.27 -34.59
N THR A 775 -24.25 -1.83 -33.39
CA THR A 775 -24.00 -1.05 -32.16
C THR A 775 -22.52 -0.98 -31.80
N LYS A 776 -21.64 -1.49 -32.67
CA LYS A 776 -20.21 -1.55 -32.44
C LYS A 776 -19.46 -0.50 -33.26
N LYS A 777 -18.31 -0.08 -32.73
CA LYS A 777 -17.29 0.69 -33.44
C LYS A 777 -16.21 -0.27 -33.91
N VAL A 778 -15.93 -0.26 -35.20
CA VAL A 778 -14.85 -1.05 -35.81
C VAL A 778 -13.65 -0.14 -35.97
N VAL A 779 -12.51 -0.55 -35.43
CA VAL A 779 -11.22 0.08 -35.66
C VAL A 779 -10.48 -0.80 -36.67
N ASP A 780 -10.40 -0.29 -37.89
CA ASP A 780 -9.67 -0.92 -38.99
C ASP A 780 -8.18 -0.93 -38.66
N ARG A 781 -7.56 -2.10 -38.79
CA ARG A 781 -6.11 -2.30 -38.56
C ARG A 781 -5.37 -2.53 -39.87
N ASN A 782 -5.92 -2.03 -40.98
CA ASN A 782 -5.37 -2.04 -42.32
C ASN A 782 -4.92 -3.43 -42.81
N GLY A 783 -5.57 -4.49 -42.31
CA GLY A 783 -5.23 -5.88 -42.61
C GLY A 783 -3.99 -6.45 -41.91
N GLU A 784 -3.34 -5.70 -41.01
CA GLU A 784 -2.20 -6.19 -40.22
C GLU A 784 -2.61 -7.17 -39.10
N ALA A 785 -3.85 -7.03 -38.62
CA ALA A 785 -4.49 -7.92 -37.65
C ALA A 785 -6.02 -7.85 -37.80
N PRO A 786 -6.79 -8.76 -37.18
CA PRO A 786 -8.25 -8.67 -37.19
C PRO A 786 -8.73 -7.34 -36.62
N ASP A 787 -9.71 -6.71 -37.29
CA ASP A 787 -10.30 -5.44 -36.86
C ASP A 787 -10.78 -5.51 -35.41
N LEU A 788 -10.54 -4.45 -34.66
CA LEU A 788 -11.00 -4.38 -33.27
C LEU A 788 -12.44 -3.90 -33.27
N VAL A 789 -13.31 -4.72 -32.69
CA VAL A 789 -14.74 -4.43 -32.56
C VAL A 789 -15.04 -4.08 -31.12
N TYR A 790 -15.23 -2.79 -30.87
CA TYR A 790 -15.58 -2.29 -29.53
C TYR A 790 -17.06 -2.01 -29.43
N ALA A 791 -17.62 -2.21 -28.23
CA ALA A 791 -18.91 -1.62 -27.92
C ALA A 791 -18.77 -0.09 -27.95
N SER A 792 -19.78 0.59 -28.47
CA SER A 792 -19.81 2.04 -28.52
C SER A 792 -21.14 2.58 -28.04
N TYR A 793 -21.18 3.88 -27.79
CA TYR A 793 -22.42 4.61 -27.53
C TYR A 793 -22.60 5.75 -28.53
N PRO A 794 -23.83 5.93 -29.07
CA PRO A 794 -24.08 6.77 -30.24
C PRO A 794 -24.25 8.26 -29.91
N THR A 795 -24.47 8.58 -28.63
CA THR A 795 -24.65 9.92 -28.08
C THR A 795 -24.01 9.98 -26.71
N ASN A 796 -23.33 11.08 -26.40
CA ASN A 796 -22.77 11.32 -25.07
C ASN A 796 -23.74 12.09 -24.17
N ARG A 797 -25.00 12.25 -24.57
CA ARG A 797 -26.03 12.92 -23.78
C ARG A 797 -27.13 11.94 -23.45
N ILE A 798 -27.31 11.66 -22.16
CA ILE A 798 -28.33 10.73 -21.71
C ILE A 798 -29.25 11.39 -20.67
N ARG A 799 -30.50 10.94 -20.65
CA ARG A 799 -31.57 11.39 -19.75
C ARG A 799 -31.97 10.27 -18.81
N ILE A 800 -31.92 10.55 -17.52
CA ILE A 800 -32.33 9.66 -16.45
C ILE A 800 -33.72 10.12 -15.97
N PRO A 801 -34.80 9.37 -16.25
CA PRO A 801 -36.13 9.73 -15.76
C PRO A 801 -36.19 9.61 -14.23
N VAL A 802 -36.96 10.49 -13.59
CA VAL A 802 -37.16 10.49 -12.14
C VAL A 802 -38.56 9.99 -11.80
N ASN A 803 -38.62 8.88 -11.06
CA ASN A 803 -39.87 8.35 -10.54
C ASN A 803 -40.16 8.99 -9.17
N LYS A 804 -40.93 10.08 -9.15
CA LYS A 804 -41.19 10.86 -7.93
C LYS A 804 -41.87 10.04 -6.82
N GLU A 805 -42.74 9.10 -7.17
CA GLU A 805 -43.40 8.23 -6.20
C GLU A 805 -42.36 7.35 -5.48
N ASN A 806 -41.49 6.68 -6.24
CA ASN A 806 -40.45 5.84 -5.65
C ASN A 806 -39.42 6.65 -4.86
N VAL A 807 -39.04 7.85 -5.33
CA VAL A 807 -38.13 8.77 -4.61
C VAL A 807 -38.64 9.09 -3.22
N LEU A 808 -39.94 9.38 -3.09
CA LEU A 808 -40.56 9.68 -1.80
C LEU A 808 -40.74 8.41 -0.95
N LYS A 809 -41.17 7.31 -1.58
CA LYS A 809 -41.40 6.02 -0.90
C LYS A 809 -40.11 5.40 -0.33
N SER A 810 -38.99 5.55 -1.02
CA SER A 810 -37.68 5.03 -0.59
C SER A 810 -36.98 5.94 0.44
N GLY A 811 -37.50 7.15 0.64
CA GLY A 811 -36.94 8.15 1.56
C GLY A 811 -35.70 8.85 1.02
N ILE A 812 -35.47 8.85 -0.30
CA ILE A 812 -34.36 9.59 -0.93
C ILE A 812 -34.54 11.09 -0.72
N VAL A 813 -35.78 11.58 -0.87
CA VAL A 813 -36.18 12.97 -0.61
C VAL A 813 -37.30 12.98 0.41
N LYS A 814 -37.26 13.92 1.36
CA LYS A 814 -38.32 14.11 2.34
C LYS A 814 -39.59 14.66 1.67
N PRO A 815 -40.79 14.36 2.20
CA PRO A 815 -42.04 14.91 1.65
C PRO A 815 -42.08 16.44 1.55
N GLU A 816 -41.38 17.14 2.44
CA GLU A 816 -41.28 18.61 2.47
C GLU A 816 -40.52 19.21 1.26
N ASP A 817 -39.68 18.42 0.61
CA ASP A 817 -38.90 18.81 -0.58
C ASP A 817 -39.44 18.18 -1.87
N ALA A 818 -40.66 17.60 -1.84
CA ALA A 818 -41.24 16.90 -2.97
C ALA A 818 -41.42 17.78 -4.22
N ASP A 819 -41.64 19.08 -4.03
CA ASP A 819 -41.77 20.10 -5.07
C ASP A 819 -40.44 20.38 -5.80
N LYS A 820 -39.30 20.15 -5.13
CA LYS A 820 -37.95 20.34 -5.68
C LYS A 820 -37.48 19.18 -6.55
N ILE A 821 -38.22 18.07 -6.58
CA ILE A 821 -37.88 16.88 -7.36
C ILE A 821 -38.03 17.18 -8.86
N VAL A 822 -36.93 17.11 -9.59
CA VAL A 822 -36.92 17.27 -11.05
C VAL A 822 -37.61 16.09 -11.74
N ASP A 823 -38.15 16.29 -12.93
CA ASP A 823 -38.78 15.20 -13.71
C ASP A 823 -37.75 14.25 -14.34
N TYR A 824 -36.55 14.76 -14.62
CA TYR A 824 -35.45 14.00 -15.21
C TYR A 824 -34.10 14.69 -14.93
N ILE A 825 -33.02 13.93 -15.04
CA ILE A 825 -31.63 14.41 -14.96
C ILE A 825 -30.95 14.15 -16.29
N ASP A 826 -30.40 15.20 -16.92
CA ASP A 826 -29.57 15.06 -18.12
C ASP A 826 -28.10 15.07 -17.71
N ILE A 827 -27.33 14.08 -18.15
CA ILE A 827 -25.87 14.02 -17.94
C ILE A 827 -25.13 13.94 -19.27
N LYS A 828 -23.87 14.40 -19.25
CA LYS A 828 -22.96 14.34 -20.38
C LYS A 828 -21.81 13.39 -20.08
N LEU A 829 -21.72 12.32 -20.86
CA LEU A 829 -20.66 11.33 -20.80
C LEU A 829 -19.38 11.82 -21.52
N PRO A 830 -18.22 11.18 -21.28
CA PRO A 830 -16.98 11.50 -21.99
C PRO A 830 -17.14 11.44 -23.52
N SER A 831 -16.33 12.20 -24.25
CA SER A 831 -16.33 12.18 -25.73
C SER A 831 -15.28 11.22 -26.31
N VAL A 832 -14.71 10.34 -25.49
CA VAL A 832 -13.66 9.40 -25.90
C VAL A 832 -14.10 7.98 -25.64
N GLY A 833 -14.37 7.65 -24.38
CA GLY A 833 -14.81 6.34 -23.94
C GLY A 833 -14.89 6.28 -22.41
N MET A 834 -15.34 5.15 -21.89
CA MET A 834 -15.38 4.89 -20.45
C MET A 834 -15.18 3.40 -20.17
N GLY A 835 -14.65 3.10 -18.98
CA GLY A 835 -14.40 1.74 -18.52
C GLY A 835 -15.66 0.98 -18.11
N LYS A 836 -15.53 -0.35 -18.01
CA LYS A 836 -16.58 -1.28 -17.58
C LYS A 836 -17.20 -0.90 -16.24
N ASN A 837 -16.39 -0.50 -15.26
CA ASN A 837 -16.88 -0.07 -13.94
C ASN A 837 -17.92 1.06 -14.04
N ARG A 838 -17.67 2.08 -14.88
CA ARG A 838 -18.62 3.19 -15.10
C ARG A 838 -19.87 2.75 -15.85
N LEU A 839 -19.72 1.83 -16.82
CA LEU A 839 -20.88 1.22 -17.50
C LEU A 839 -21.78 0.49 -16.50
N LEU A 840 -21.22 -0.25 -15.54
CA LEU A 840 -22.00 -0.98 -14.54
C LEU A 840 -22.69 -0.03 -13.54
N MET A 841 -22.07 1.10 -13.19
CA MET A 841 -22.74 2.14 -12.40
C MET A 841 -23.98 2.70 -13.12
N LEU A 842 -23.89 2.94 -14.44
CA LEU A 842 -25.04 3.34 -15.26
C LEU A 842 -26.09 2.23 -15.37
N ASP A 843 -25.67 0.97 -15.47
CA ASP A 843 -26.60 -0.16 -15.49
C ASP A 843 -27.39 -0.28 -14.18
N ILE A 844 -26.72 -0.09 -13.04
CA ILE A 844 -27.36 -0.04 -11.71
C ILE A 844 -28.39 1.09 -11.67
N LEU A 845 -28.00 2.30 -12.10
CA LEU A 845 -28.89 3.45 -12.12
C LEU A 845 -30.12 3.22 -13.01
N ALA A 846 -29.92 2.64 -14.19
CA ALA A 846 -30.99 2.36 -15.16
C ALA A 846 -32.04 1.36 -14.64
N ASN A 847 -31.64 0.43 -13.76
CA ASN A 847 -32.49 -0.64 -13.25
C ASN A 847 -33.02 -0.40 -11.82
N ASN A 848 -32.61 0.69 -11.17
CA ASN A 848 -32.99 0.98 -9.80
C ASN A 848 -34.40 1.63 -9.68
N ASP A 849 -34.82 2.42 -10.68
CA ASP A 849 -36.10 3.17 -10.69
C ASP A 849 -36.32 3.98 -9.38
N TRP A 850 -35.24 4.50 -8.81
CA TRP A 850 -35.21 5.25 -7.54
C TRP A 850 -35.78 4.49 -6.31
N LYS A 851 -35.81 3.15 -6.35
CA LYS A 851 -36.33 2.31 -5.26
C LYS A 851 -35.34 2.15 -4.11
N ARG A 852 -34.05 2.14 -4.41
CA ARG A 852 -32.97 2.03 -3.43
C ARG A 852 -32.12 3.29 -3.47
N PRO A 853 -31.81 3.93 -2.34
CA PRO A 853 -30.87 5.04 -2.32
C PRO A 853 -29.47 4.62 -2.79
N ILE A 854 -28.80 5.52 -3.51
CA ILE A 854 -27.40 5.37 -3.95
C ILE A 854 -26.55 6.41 -3.22
N TYR A 855 -25.48 5.95 -2.60
CA TYR A 855 -24.49 6.77 -1.90
C TYR A 855 -23.11 6.60 -2.52
N PHE A 856 -22.23 7.55 -2.27
CA PHE A 856 -20.82 7.55 -2.66
C PHE A 856 -19.96 7.97 -1.47
N THR A 857 -18.80 7.36 -1.32
CA THR A 857 -17.77 7.89 -0.42
C THR A 857 -17.18 9.19 -1.01
N GLY A 858 -16.58 10.01 -0.14
CA GLY A 858 -15.82 11.18 -0.56
C GLY A 858 -14.40 10.83 -1.03
N GLY A 859 -13.62 11.83 -1.41
CA GLY A 859 -12.18 11.68 -1.66
C GLY A 859 -11.75 11.69 -3.14
N SER A 860 -12.70 11.76 -4.06
CA SER A 860 -12.43 12.04 -5.48
C SER A 860 -13.16 13.30 -5.93
N TYR A 861 -12.61 13.97 -6.94
CA TYR A 861 -13.24 15.11 -7.63
C TYR A 861 -13.61 14.77 -9.08
N SER A 862 -13.34 13.54 -9.51
CA SER A 862 -13.66 13.09 -10.86
C SER A 862 -15.16 12.86 -11.01
N ASP A 863 -15.78 13.50 -12.00
CA ASP A 863 -17.23 13.43 -12.25
C ASP A 863 -17.74 11.99 -12.40
N GLU A 864 -16.93 11.11 -12.97
CA GLU A 864 -17.25 9.70 -13.21
C GLU A 864 -17.39 8.86 -11.93
N GLU A 865 -16.77 9.24 -10.80
CA GLU A 865 -16.98 8.55 -9.52
C GLU A 865 -18.39 8.80 -8.95
N TYR A 866 -19.05 9.87 -9.41
CA TYR A 866 -20.39 10.28 -9.02
C TYR A 866 -21.42 10.14 -10.16
N ILE A 867 -21.14 9.27 -11.14
CA ILE A 867 -21.99 9.01 -12.32
C ILE A 867 -22.33 10.31 -13.09
N TRP A 868 -21.40 11.27 -13.11
CA TRP A 868 -21.57 12.60 -13.72
C TRP A 868 -22.77 13.40 -13.16
N MET A 869 -23.15 13.15 -11.91
CA MET A 869 -24.31 13.76 -11.24
C MET A 869 -23.94 14.55 -9.99
N ARG A 870 -22.76 15.18 -9.96
CA ARG A 870 -22.28 15.94 -8.78
C ARG A 870 -23.23 17.09 -8.37
N ASP A 871 -23.97 17.66 -9.31
CA ASP A 871 -25.03 18.67 -9.08
C ASP A 871 -26.29 18.11 -8.38
N TYR A 872 -26.38 16.80 -8.18
CA TYR A 872 -27.56 16.10 -7.66
C TYR A 872 -27.21 15.28 -6.41
N LEU A 873 -26.25 15.76 -5.63
CA LEU A 873 -25.82 15.10 -4.39
C LEU A 873 -26.43 15.79 -3.16
N GLN A 874 -26.51 15.04 -2.08
CA GLN A 874 -26.76 15.53 -0.72
C GLN A 874 -25.71 14.92 0.21
N LEU A 875 -24.99 15.73 0.97
CA LEU A 875 -24.05 15.23 1.97
C LEU A 875 -24.81 14.81 3.24
N ASP A 876 -24.80 13.51 3.54
CA ASP A 876 -25.35 12.93 4.77
C ASP A 876 -24.17 12.37 5.58
N GLY A 877 -23.73 13.10 6.61
CA GLY A 877 -22.60 12.68 7.45
C GLY A 877 -21.27 12.59 6.69
N MET A 878 -20.82 11.36 6.40
CA MET A 878 -19.60 11.04 5.65
C MET A 878 -19.85 10.64 4.18
N ALA A 879 -21.11 10.45 3.77
CA ALA A 879 -21.45 9.91 2.47
C ALA A 879 -22.29 10.90 1.64
N TYR A 880 -22.06 10.89 0.32
CA TYR A 880 -22.85 11.67 -0.64
C TYR A 880 -24.00 10.84 -1.18
N LYS A 881 -25.24 11.19 -0.86
CA LYS A 881 -26.47 10.58 -1.38
C LYS A 881 -26.87 11.19 -2.71
N LEU A 882 -27.18 10.37 -3.71
CA LEU A 882 -27.79 10.82 -4.95
C LEU A 882 -29.26 11.21 -4.72
N VAL A 883 -29.61 12.47 -4.99
CA VAL A 883 -30.96 13.03 -4.83
C VAL A 883 -31.38 13.76 -6.12
N PRO A 884 -32.62 13.60 -6.61
CA PRO A 884 -33.10 14.27 -7.82
C PRO A 884 -33.50 15.73 -7.57
N ILE A 885 -32.65 16.47 -6.85
CA ILE A 885 -32.78 17.91 -6.58
C ILE A 885 -31.52 18.57 -7.10
N LYS A 886 -31.69 19.46 -8.08
CA LYS A 886 -30.54 20.15 -8.68
C LYS A 886 -30.00 21.19 -7.71
N THR A 887 -28.76 21.00 -7.29
CA THR A 887 -27.97 21.93 -6.47
C THR A 887 -26.67 22.19 -7.23
N PRO A 888 -26.60 23.25 -8.04
CA PRO A 888 -25.42 23.55 -8.83
C PRO A 888 -24.19 23.67 -7.94
N ILE A 889 -23.09 23.03 -8.32
CA ILE A 889 -21.80 23.22 -7.65
C ILE A 889 -21.36 24.67 -7.81
N ASP A 890 -20.92 25.26 -6.71
CA ASP A 890 -20.34 26.59 -6.74
C ASP A 890 -19.02 26.55 -7.54
N LYS A 891 -18.88 27.46 -8.51
CA LYS A 891 -17.67 27.55 -9.33
C LYS A 891 -16.47 28.04 -8.51
N ASP A 892 -16.74 28.83 -7.47
CA ASP A 892 -15.72 29.38 -6.59
C ASP A 892 -15.31 28.36 -5.51
N ASN A 893 -16.20 27.40 -5.20
CA ASN A 893 -15.91 26.27 -4.32
C ASN A 893 -16.29 24.92 -4.97
N PRO A 894 -15.52 24.46 -5.99
CA PRO A 894 -15.85 23.26 -6.75
C PRO A 894 -15.70 21.95 -5.96
N TYR A 895 -15.18 22.02 -4.74
CA TYR A 895 -14.99 20.89 -3.84
C TYR A 895 -16.25 20.59 -3.02
N ASP A 896 -17.11 21.59 -2.82
CA ASP A 896 -18.37 21.47 -2.11
C ASP A 896 -19.46 20.96 -3.05
N MET A 897 -19.71 19.65 -2.98
CA MET A 897 -20.68 18.99 -3.83
C MET A 897 -22.02 18.84 -3.12
N GLY A 898 -23.11 19.06 -3.87
CA GLY A 898 -24.47 18.80 -3.43
C GLY A 898 -24.98 19.69 -2.30
N ARG A 899 -26.24 19.48 -1.94
CA ARG A 899 -26.91 20.18 -0.82
C ARG A 899 -26.61 19.54 0.54
N ILE A 900 -27.04 20.20 1.60
CA ILE A 900 -27.03 19.65 2.97
C ILE A 900 -28.45 19.73 3.54
N ASP A 901 -28.92 18.62 4.11
CA ASP A 901 -30.08 18.60 5.00
C ASP A 901 -29.57 18.78 6.42
N ALA A 902 -29.53 20.02 6.90
CA ALA A 902 -28.77 20.37 8.11
C ALA A 902 -29.28 19.64 9.36
N ASP A 903 -30.59 19.38 9.46
CA ASP A 903 -31.16 18.67 10.62
C ASP A 903 -30.85 17.17 10.60
N LEU A 904 -30.89 16.54 9.41
CA LEU A 904 -30.50 15.14 9.26
C LEU A 904 -28.99 14.97 9.51
N MET A 905 -28.17 15.81 8.87
CA MET A 905 -26.72 15.73 8.97
C MET A 905 -26.25 16.00 10.41
N TYR A 906 -26.83 16.99 11.09
CA TYR A 906 -26.58 17.23 12.52
C TYR A 906 -26.92 15.99 13.38
N LYS A 907 -28.06 15.35 13.15
CA LYS A 907 -28.45 14.12 13.87
C LYS A 907 -27.44 12.98 13.63
N ILE A 908 -26.98 12.80 12.39
CA ILE A 908 -25.98 11.79 12.04
C ILE A 908 -24.66 12.08 12.77
N VAL A 909 -24.15 13.32 12.68
CA VAL A 909 -22.91 13.75 13.33
C VAL A 909 -22.96 13.55 14.85
N LYS A 910 -24.08 13.87 15.51
CA LYS A 910 -24.25 13.62 16.95
C LYS A 910 -24.24 12.15 17.32
N SER A 911 -24.46 11.25 16.36
CA SER A 911 -24.45 9.80 16.57
C SER A 911 -23.13 9.11 16.18
N PHE A 912 -22.16 9.85 15.63
CA PHE A 912 -20.87 9.28 15.23
C PHE A 912 -20.14 8.64 16.41
N ASP A 913 -19.56 7.49 16.11
CA ASP A 913 -18.52 6.88 16.94
C ASP A 913 -17.19 7.50 16.54
N TRP A 914 -16.66 8.37 17.39
CA TRP A 914 -15.40 9.06 17.15
C TRP A 914 -14.18 8.17 17.46
N GLY A 915 -14.41 6.96 17.97
CA GLY A 915 -13.36 6.14 18.58
C GLY A 915 -12.67 6.95 19.67
N ASN A 916 -11.40 7.27 19.43
CA ASN A 916 -10.57 8.06 20.33
C ASN A 916 -9.58 8.95 19.57
N MET A 917 -10.03 9.51 18.43
CA MET A 917 -9.22 10.42 17.62
C MET A 917 -8.75 11.68 18.39
N ASP A 918 -9.45 12.05 19.47
CA ASP A 918 -9.12 13.16 20.37
C ASP A 918 -8.17 12.81 21.52
N ASP A 919 -7.82 11.53 21.72
CA ASP A 919 -6.91 11.11 22.78
C ASP A 919 -5.46 11.50 22.42
N PRO A 920 -4.81 12.41 23.16
CA PRO A 920 -3.44 12.81 22.86
C PRO A 920 -2.40 11.72 23.12
N ASN A 921 -2.77 10.62 23.78
CA ASN A 921 -1.86 9.54 24.12
C ASN A 921 -1.71 8.51 22.99
N ILE A 922 -2.65 8.45 22.04
CA ILE A 922 -2.52 7.54 20.90
C ILE A 922 -1.52 8.08 19.88
N TYR A 923 -0.93 7.18 19.10
CA TYR A 923 -0.15 7.57 17.94
C TYR A 923 -1.07 7.84 16.75
N HIS A 924 -1.21 9.11 16.36
CA HIS A 924 -1.91 9.53 15.16
C HIS A 924 -1.03 9.31 13.92
N ASP A 925 -1.01 8.08 13.45
CA ASP A 925 -0.28 7.70 12.24
C ASP A 925 -0.72 8.53 11.00
N PRO A 926 0.08 8.57 9.92
CA PRO A 926 -0.24 9.35 8.72
C PRO A 926 -1.64 9.12 8.14
N GLU A 927 -2.17 7.90 8.21
CA GLU A 927 -3.50 7.58 7.70
C GLU A 927 -4.60 8.10 8.61
N THR A 928 -4.44 7.98 9.92
CA THR A 928 -5.33 8.63 10.90
C THR A 928 -5.40 10.14 10.64
N ARG A 929 -4.26 10.80 10.44
CA ARG A 929 -4.18 12.24 10.18
C ARG A 929 -4.84 12.61 8.85
N ARG A 930 -4.53 11.88 7.77
CA ARG A 930 -5.07 12.13 6.42
C ARG A 930 -6.59 12.01 6.38
N ASN A 931 -7.16 11.00 7.04
CA ASN A 931 -8.62 10.81 7.06
C ASN A 931 -9.36 11.87 7.88
N SER A 932 -8.69 12.59 8.80
CA SER A 932 -9.30 13.69 9.57
C SER A 932 -9.75 14.88 8.69
N ILE A 933 -9.14 15.04 7.50
CA ILE A 933 -9.49 16.10 6.54
C ILE A 933 -10.97 16.01 6.15
N VAL A 934 -11.44 14.79 5.85
CA VAL A 934 -12.82 14.57 5.38
C VAL A 934 -13.83 14.89 6.50
N PHE A 935 -13.53 14.50 7.75
CA PHE A 935 -14.37 14.85 8.88
C PHE A 935 -14.46 16.37 9.06
N ARG A 936 -13.33 17.08 9.12
CA ARG A 936 -13.34 18.55 9.28
C ARG A 936 -14.06 19.25 8.13
N GLY A 937 -13.81 18.84 6.88
CA GLY A 937 -14.50 19.39 5.72
C GLY A 937 -16.02 19.25 5.82
N ASN A 938 -16.51 18.05 6.14
CA ASN A 938 -17.95 17.82 6.24
C ASN A 938 -18.60 18.59 7.42
N LEU A 939 -17.92 18.69 8.56
CA LEU A 939 -18.40 19.47 9.72
C LEU A 939 -18.38 20.98 9.45
N ALA A 940 -17.39 21.48 8.70
CA ALA A 940 -17.33 22.89 8.29
C ALA A 940 -18.54 23.25 7.43
N ARG A 941 -18.83 22.45 6.40
CA ARG A 941 -20.00 22.67 5.53
C ARG A 941 -21.33 22.61 6.30
N LEU A 942 -21.45 21.68 7.26
CA LEU A 942 -22.63 21.62 8.14
C LEU A 942 -22.76 22.89 9.00
N THR A 943 -21.65 23.38 9.55
CA THR A 943 -21.64 24.61 10.37
C THR A 943 -22.10 25.80 9.55
N GLU A 944 -21.54 26.00 8.36
CA GLU A 944 -21.89 27.09 7.46
C GLU A 944 -23.37 27.04 7.06
N THR A 945 -23.88 25.84 6.75
CA THR A 945 -25.30 25.64 6.43
C THR A 945 -26.20 25.98 7.62
N LEU A 946 -25.86 25.54 8.83
CA LEU A 946 -26.63 25.84 10.04
C LEU A 946 -26.64 27.35 10.36
N LEU A 947 -25.53 28.04 10.13
CA LEU A 947 -25.44 29.50 10.29
C LEU A 947 -26.32 30.22 9.25
N ALA A 948 -26.29 29.79 7.99
CA ALA A 948 -27.13 30.33 6.93
C ALA A 948 -28.63 30.13 7.20
N GLU A 949 -29.00 29.06 7.93
CA GLU A 949 -30.36 28.77 8.39
C GLU A 949 -30.72 29.43 9.74
N ASP A 950 -29.86 30.30 10.29
CA ASP A 950 -30.02 30.97 11.60
C ASP A 950 -30.16 29.99 12.80
N LYS A 951 -29.59 28.78 12.69
CA LYS A 951 -29.57 27.74 13.72
C LYS A 951 -28.29 27.80 14.57
N GLN A 952 -28.06 28.95 15.20
CA GLN A 952 -26.80 29.28 15.89
C GLN A 952 -26.39 28.25 16.97
N ASP A 953 -27.35 27.75 17.77
CA ASP A 953 -27.06 26.78 18.84
C ASP A 953 -26.52 25.45 18.29
N LYS A 954 -27.07 24.97 17.17
CA LYS A 954 -26.60 23.75 16.51
C LYS A 954 -25.25 23.96 15.84
N ALA A 955 -25.07 25.12 15.19
CA ALA A 955 -23.78 25.47 14.58
C ALA A 955 -22.67 25.47 15.64
N LYS A 956 -22.92 26.11 16.79
CA LYS A 956 -22.00 26.12 17.93
C LYS A 956 -21.64 24.71 18.40
N ASP A 957 -22.63 23.83 18.58
CA ASP A 957 -22.40 22.45 19.00
C ASP A 957 -21.54 21.68 17.98
N VAL A 958 -21.75 21.88 16.67
CA VAL A 958 -20.92 21.26 15.61
C VAL A 958 -19.48 21.77 15.64
N ILE A 959 -19.27 23.09 15.83
CA ILE A 959 -17.93 23.67 15.96
C ILE A 959 -17.22 23.12 17.20
N ASP A 960 -17.92 23.04 18.34
CA ASP A 960 -17.39 22.49 19.59
C ASP A 960 -17.03 20.99 19.39
N ILE A 961 -17.85 20.22 18.67
CA ILE A 961 -17.53 18.82 18.30
C ILE A 961 -16.28 18.76 17.43
N ALA A 962 -16.18 19.55 16.35
CA ALA A 962 -15.05 19.52 15.43
C ALA A 962 -13.73 19.84 16.13
N THR A 963 -13.72 20.86 16.98
CA THR A 963 -12.51 21.33 17.67
C THR A 963 -12.13 20.48 18.87
N THR A 964 -13.10 19.81 19.49
CA THR A 964 -12.83 18.87 20.60
C THR A 964 -12.44 17.49 20.11
N ARG A 965 -13.17 16.93 19.13
CA ARG A 965 -12.95 15.57 18.62
C ARG A 965 -11.79 15.48 17.61
N ILE A 966 -11.42 16.60 17.00
CA ILE A 966 -10.38 16.68 15.97
C ILE A 966 -9.39 17.82 16.32
N PRO A 967 -8.67 17.73 17.45
CA PRO A 967 -7.87 18.83 17.98
C PRO A 967 -6.71 19.23 17.06
N VAL A 968 -6.23 20.46 17.21
CA VAL A 968 -5.17 21.05 16.37
C VAL A 968 -3.87 20.27 16.47
N GLY A 969 -3.42 19.96 17.70
CA GLY A 969 -2.03 19.59 17.98
C GLY A 969 -1.49 18.32 17.30
N ASN A 970 -2.35 17.33 17.00
CA ASN A 970 -1.90 15.97 16.65
C ASN A 970 -2.31 15.51 15.24
N LEU A 971 -3.19 16.25 14.56
CA LEU A 971 -3.81 15.80 13.31
C LEU A 971 -3.34 16.56 12.06
N GLY A 972 -2.63 17.68 12.24
CA GLY A 972 -2.12 18.49 11.14
C GLY A 972 -3.24 19.13 10.29
N TYR A 973 -2.94 19.35 9.01
CA TYR A 973 -3.85 19.91 7.99
C TYR A 973 -4.60 21.17 8.45
N TYR A 974 -3.87 22.13 9.01
CA TYR A 974 -4.43 23.26 9.75
C TYR A 974 -5.38 24.16 8.97
N PHE A 975 -5.25 24.23 7.64
CA PHE A 975 -6.15 24.99 6.77
C PHE A 975 -7.62 24.56 6.91
N THR A 976 -7.88 23.32 7.32
CA THR A 976 -9.23 22.79 7.56
C THR A 976 -9.91 23.37 8.81
N LEU A 977 -9.20 24.17 9.61
CA LEU A 977 -9.73 24.79 10.83
C LEU A 977 -10.25 26.22 10.62
N GLU A 978 -9.92 26.85 9.49
CA GLU A 978 -10.33 28.22 9.17
C GLU A 978 -11.86 28.44 9.29
N PRO A 979 -12.73 27.54 8.78
CA PRO A 979 -14.19 27.72 8.88
C PRO A 979 -14.70 27.73 10.33
N PHE A 980 -14.05 27.02 11.25
CA PHE A 980 -14.45 26.97 12.65
C PHE A 980 -14.06 28.24 13.42
N ILE A 981 -13.00 28.94 13.00
CA ILE A 981 -12.64 30.26 13.55
C ILE A 981 -13.73 31.28 13.18
N SER A 982 -14.09 31.35 11.90
CA SER A 982 -15.21 32.20 11.43
C SER A 982 -16.52 31.82 12.12
N GLY A 983 -16.79 30.52 12.23
CA GLY A 983 -17.98 30.01 12.90
C GLY A 983 -18.11 30.45 14.36
N TYR A 984 -17.00 30.46 15.13
CA TYR A 984 -17.04 30.94 16.51
C TYR A 984 -17.37 32.43 16.64
N TYR A 985 -16.89 33.29 15.73
CA TYR A 985 -17.32 34.69 15.70
C TYR A 985 -18.81 34.82 15.37
N ALA A 986 -19.29 34.07 14.37
CA ALA A 986 -20.70 34.07 13.96
C ALA A 986 -21.66 33.65 15.09
N VAL A 987 -21.25 32.71 15.96
CA VAL A 987 -22.03 32.30 17.15
C VAL A 987 -21.71 33.10 18.41
N LYS A 988 -21.02 34.24 18.29
CA LYS A 988 -20.70 35.20 19.37
C LYS A 988 -19.80 34.62 20.47
N GLU A 989 -18.81 33.80 20.09
CA GLU A 989 -17.80 33.19 20.98
C GLU A 989 -16.36 33.65 20.59
N PRO A 990 -16.04 34.96 20.62
CA PRO A 990 -14.78 35.49 20.09
C PRO A 990 -13.54 34.97 20.85
N GLU A 991 -13.64 34.67 22.14
CA GLU A 991 -12.52 34.13 22.92
C GLU A 991 -12.10 32.73 22.43
N LYS A 992 -13.07 31.88 22.04
CA LYS A 992 -12.78 30.58 21.44
C LYS A 992 -12.16 30.73 20.06
N ALA A 993 -12.67 31.67 19.25
CA ALA A 993 -12.13 31.98 17.93
C ALA A 993 -10.66 32.42 18.01
N ARG A 994 -10.34 33.40 18.89
CA ARG A 994 -8.97 33.88 19.14
C ARG A 994 -8.06 32.76 19.62
N LYS A 995 -8.53 31.91 20.54
CA LYS A 995 -7.75 30.77 21.03
C LYS A 995 -7.37 29.82 19.90
N LEU A 996 -8.35 29.40 19.09
CA LEU A 996 -8.12 28.50 17.97
C LEU A 996 -7.20 29.12 16.90
N PHE A 997 -7.39 30.41 16.59
CA PHE A 997 -6.49 31.16 15.71
C PHE A 997 -5.06 31.14 16.22
N LEU A 998 -4.81 31.45 17.50
CA LEU A 998 -3.47 31.52 18.06
C LEU A 998 -2.78 30.15 18.06
N GLU A 999 -3.52 29.07 18.30
CA GLU A 999 -3.01 27.70 18.22
C GLU A 999 -2.52 27.36 16.79
N VAL A 1000 -3.29 27.71 15.77
CA VAL A 1000 -2.92 27.47 14.36
C VAL A 1000 -1.82 28.43 13.89
N ALA A 1001 -1.93 29.71 14.21
CA ALA A 1001 -0.94 30.73 13.84
C ALA A 1001 0.44 30.37 14.38
N LYS A 1002 0.52 29.85 15.61
CA LYS A 1002 1.77 29.38 16.20
C LYS A 1002 2.47 28.32 15.33
N LYS A 1003 1.72 27.39 14.72
CA LYS A 1003 2.29 26.35 13.85
C LYS A 1003 2.95 26.94 12.62
N TYR A 1004 2.30 27.90 11.96
CA TYR A 1004 2.90 28.60 10.83
C TYR A 1004 4.09 29.48 11.23
N GLN A 1005 4.01 30.17 12.37
CA GLN A 1005 5.11 30.98 12.90
C GLN A 1005 6.35 30.14 13.17
N GLU A 1006 6.21 28.97 13.80
CA GLU A 1006 7.32 28.03 14.05
C GLU A 1006 7.98 27.56 12.75
N LYS A 1007 7.18 27.22 11.72
CA LYS A 1007 7.72 26.87 10.39
C LYS A 1007 8.48 28.01 9.74
N ILE A 1008 7.96 29.23 9.80
CA ILE A 1008 8.64 30.40 9.23
C ILE A 1008 9.96 30.68 9.98
N GLU A 1009 9.98 30.58 11.30
CA GLU A 1009 11.25 30.70 12.07
C GLU A 1009 12.27 29.66 11.62
N TYR A 1010 11.84 28.44 11.33
CA TYR A 1010 12.71 27.40 10.78
C TYR A 1010 13.20 27.73 9.36
N TYR A 1011 12.33 28.24 8.48
CA TYR A 1011 12.74 28.66 7.13
C TYR A 1011 13.77 29.79 7.14
N LEU A 1012 13.76 30.63 8.18
CA LEU A 1012 14.74 31.70 8.34
C LEU A 1012 16.15 31.20 8.66
N THR A 1013 16.33 29.92 9.00
CA THR A 1013 17.66 29.32 9.23
C THR A 1013 18.22 28.61 8.00
N PHE A 1014 17.48 28.59 6.88
CA PHE A 1014 17.89 27.87 5.68
C PHE A 1014 19.10 28.50 5.02
N SER A 1015 19.82 27.70 4.23
CA SER A 1015 20.78 28.21 3.24
C SER A 1015 20.04 28.61 1.96
N GLU A 1016 20.70 29.36 1.07
CA GLU A 1016 20.18 29.71 -0.26
C GLU A 1016 19.60 28.49 -1.01
N ILE A 1017 20.36 27.39 -1.05
CA ILE A 1017 19.98 26.17 -1.77
C ILE A 1017 18.70 25.56 -1.18
N ASN A 1018 18.58 25.50 0.14
CA ASN A 1018 17.41 24.93 0.81
C ASN A 1018 16.19 25.84 0.66
N PHE A 1019 16.40 27.15 0.73
CA PHE A 1019 15.35 28.15 0.51
C PHE A 1019 14.76 28.04 -0.90
N ILE A 1020 15.61 27.87 -1.93
CA ILE A 1020 15.14 27.59 -3.30
C ILE A 1020 14.40 26.25 -3.36
N ARG A 1021 15.00 25.19 -2.82
CA ARG A 1021 14.49 23.82 -2.95
C ARG A 1021 13.10 23.64 -2.33
N LEU A 1022 12.82 24.31 -1.21
CA LEU A 1022 11.53 24.28 -0.53
C LEU A 1022 10.71 25.57 -0.74
N SER A 1023 11.03 26.36 -1.77
CA SER A 1023 10.32 27.63 -2.05
C SER A 1023 8.81 27.45 -2.21
N ASP A 1024 8.35 26.38 -2.85
CA ASP A 1024 6.92 26.06 -3.00
C ASP A 1024 6.22 25.81 -1.65
N GLU A 1025 6.91 25.11 -0.73
CA GLU A 1025 6.39 24.82 0.62
C GLU A 1025 6.36 26.08 1.48
N ILE A 1026 7.44 26.88 1.44
CA ILE A 1026 7.51 28.19 2.10
C ILE A 1026 6.37 29.08 1.62
N ALA A 1027 6.16 29.17 0.30
CA ALA A 1027 5.10 29.97 -0.29
C ALA A 1027 3.71 29.44 0.08
N TYR A 1028 3.54 28.12 0.15
CA TYR A 1028 2.29 27.50 0.60
C TYR A 1028 1.97 27.89 2.04
N ASP A 1029 2.91 27.71 2.98
CA ASP A 1029 2.68 28.01 4.39
C ASP A 1029 2.45 29.51 4.63
N LEU A 1030 3.13 30.39 3.89
CA LEU A 1030 2.87 31.84 3.94
C LEU A 1030 1.46 32.20 3.46
N ARG A 1031 1.00 31.62 2.34
CA ARG A 1031 -0.35 31.83 1.83
C ARG A 1031 -1.40 31.33 2.83
N ARG A 1032 -1.14 30.20 3.49
CA ARG A 1032 -2.06 29.67 4.51
C ARG A 1032 -2.08 30.49 5.79
N TYR A 1033 -0.93 30.99 6.24
CA TYR A 1033 -0.92 31.92 7.37
C TYR A 1033 -1.62 33.24 7.03
N GLN A 1034 -1.51 33.72 5.79
CA GLN A 1034 -2.27 34.88 5.33
C GLN A 1034 -3.78 34.62 5.33
N ALA A 1035 -4.21 33.48 4.78
CA ALA A 1035 -5.62 33.10 4.72
C ALA A 1035 -6.24 32.99 6.12
N LEU A 1036 -5.48 32.52 7.10
CA LEU A 1036 -5.88 32.45 8.51
C LEU A 1036 -6.26 33.81 9.12
N LEU A 1037 -5.76 34.94 8.58
CA LEU A 1037 -6.11 36.27 9.05
C LEU A 1037 -7.51 36.72 8.59
N ILE A 1038 -8.07 36.11 7.55
CA ILE A 1038 -9.38 36.50 6.99
C ILE A 1038 -10.50 36.27 8.02
N PRO A 1039 -10.63 35.09 8.67
CA PRO A 1039 -11.65 34.84 9.71
C PRO A 1039 -11.69 35.84 10.87
N ILE A 1040 -10.58 36.50 11.19
CA ILE A 1040 -10.49 37.39 12.36
C ILE A 1040 -10.73 38.87 12.01
N MET A 1041 -11.01 39.21 10.75
CA MET A 1041 -11.24 40.60 10.31
C MET A 1041 -12.42 41.27 11.02
N GLU A 1042 -13.40 40.49 11.50
CA GLU A 1042 -14.53 40.98 12.29
C GLU A 1042 -14.10 41.55 13.66
N ASP A 1043 -12.91 41.17 14.15
CA ASP A 1043 -12.27 41.69 15.35
C ASP A 1043 -11.10 42.61 14.97
N GLU A 1044 -11.41 43.87 14.66
CA GLU A 1044 -10.46 44.83 14.09
C GLU A 1044 -9.19 45.00 14.93
N ALA A 1045 -9.31 45.01 16.26
CA ALA A 1045 -8.18 45.19 17.16
C ALA A 1045 -7.25 43.97 17.13
N PHE A 1046 -7.83 42.76 17.17
CA PHE A 1046 -7.06 41.53 17.09
C PHE A 1046 -6.45 41.32 15.70
N TYR A 1047 -7.22 41.57 14.63
CA TYR A 1047 -6.72 41.54 13.24
C TYR A 1047 -5.52 42.46 13.02
N LYS A 1048 -5.60 43.73 13.45
CA LYS A 1048 -4.49 44.68 13.29
C LYS A 1048 -3.22 44.18 13.98
N LYS A 1049 -3.36 43.62 15.19
CA LYS A 1049 -2.25 43.07 15.95
C LYS A 1049 -1.62 41.87 15.23
N GLU A 1050 -2.40 40.88 14.84
CA GLU A 1050 -1.87 39.65 14.25
C GLU A 1050 -1.40 39.85 12.80
N SER A 1051 -2.02 40.78 12.05
CA SER A 1051 -1.54 41.23 10.74
C SER A 1051 -0.16 41.90 10.84
N ALA A 1052 0.09 42.71 11.88
CA ALA A 1052 1.41 43.27 12.14
C ALA A 1052 2.46 42.18 12.44
N THR A 1053 2.09 41.15 13.21
CA THR A 1053 2.93 39.98 13.45
C THR A 1053 3.26 39.24 12.15
N TYR A 1054 2.25 38.97 11.31
CA TYR A 1054 2.45 38.34 10.00
C TYR A 1054 3.37 39.14 9.08
N LYS A 1055 3.17 40.46 8.98
CA LYS A 1055 4.05 41.35 8.21
C LYS A 1055 5.50 41.31 8.68
N LYS A 1056 5.74 41.23 9.99
CA LYS A 1056 7.10 41.07 10.54
C LYS A 1056 7.77 39.79 10.03
N TYR A 1057 7.03 38.69 9.94
CA TYR A 1057 7.54 37.42 9.41
C TYR A 1057 7.84 37.47 7.92
N ILE A 1058 6.94 38.04 7.11
CA ILE A 1058 7.18 38.25 5.68
C ILE A 1058 8.43 39.10 5.46
N ASN A 1059 8.56 40.22 6.18
CA ASN A 1059 9.69 41.12 5.98
C ASN A 1059 11.03 40.42 6.24
N ARG A 1060 11.12 39.61 7.31
CA ARG A 1060 12.32 38.80 7.60
C ARG A 1060 12.63 37.80 6.48
N LEU A 1061 11.61 37.15 5.92
CA LEU A 1061 11.80 36.22 4.80
C LEU A 1061 12.20 36.94 3.50
N LYS A 1062 11.63 38.12 3.24
CA LYS A 1062 12.04 38.99 2.11
C LYS A 1062 13.48 39.45 2.27
N GLU A 1063 13.89 39.88 3.46
CA GLU A 1063 15.27 40.24 3.78
C GLU A 1063 16.23 39.06 3.55
N LEU A 1064 15.84 37.85 3.96
CA LEU A 1064 16.61 36.64 3.70
C LEU A 1064 16.72 36.35 2.19
N GLY A 1065 15.60 36.41 1.45
CA GLY A 1065 15.59 36.24 0.00
C GLY A 1065 16.45 37.28 -0.73
N ARG A 1066 16.44 38.54 -0.26
CA ARG A 1066 17.34 39.61 -0.75
C ARG A 1066 18.80 39.28 -0.49
N SER A 1067 19.12 38.74 0.70
CA SER A 1067 20.49 38.33 1.02
C SER A 1067 21.03 37.23 0.09
N TYR A 1068 20.14 36.47 -0.54
CA TYR A 1068 20.45 35.46 -1.56
C TYR A 1068 20.32 35.98 -3.00
N GLY A 1069 19.97 37.25 -3.21
CA GLY A 1069 19.87 37.86 -4.54
C GLY A 1069 18.58 37.57 -5.30
N PHE A 1070 17.50 37.10 -4.64
CA PHE A 1070 16.19 36.85 -5.30
C PHE A 1070 15.33 38.09 -5.50
N ALA A 1071 15.71 39.25 -4.96
CA ALA A 1071 14.98 40.51 -5.14
C ALA A 1071 15.96 41.69 -5.25
N THR A 1072 15.74 42.58 -6.24
CA THR A 1072 16.48 43.84 -6.43
C THR A 1072 15.62 45.03 -6.02
N ASP A 1073 16.28 46.15 -5.67
CA ASP A 1073 15.64 47.39 -5.20
C ASP A 1073 14.67 48.05 -6.21
N GLU A 1074 14.57 47.56 -7.45
CA GLU A 1074 13.71 48.13 -8.51
C GLU A 1074 12.22 47.76 -8.38
N GLU A 1075 11.86 46.69 -7.66
CA GLU A 1075 10.44 46.27 -7.52
C GLU A 1075 9.64 47.13 -6.52
N GLU A 1076 10.31 47.73 -5.51
CA GLU A 1076 9.65 48.59 -4.51
C GLU A 1076 9.25 49.97 -5.05
N ALA A 1077 9.81 50.43 -6.18
CA ALA A 1077 9.41 51.69 -6.79
C ALA A 1077 7.99 51.63 -7.41
N SER A 1078 7.39 50.44 -7.53
CA SER A 1078 6.05 50.24 -8.08
C SER A 1078 4.94 50.04 -7.04
N GLU A 1079 5.28 49.78 -5.77
CA GLU A 1079 4.32 49.56 -4.68
C GLU A 1079 4.42 50.64 -3.60
N GLN A 1080 3.93 51.85 -3.89
CA GLN A 1080 3.46 52.74 -2.82
C GLN A 1080 2.11 52.23 -2.27
N PRO A 1081 1.90 52.23 -0.94
CA PRO A 1081 0.71 51.64 -0.34
C PRO A 1081 -0.52 52.52 -0.61
N LYS A 1082 -1.47 52.02 -1.39
CA LYS A 1082 -2.87 52.45 -1.22
C LYS A 1082 -3.43 51.69 -0.03
N GLU A 1083 -3.79 52.42 1.03
CA GLU A 1083 -4.69 51.91 2.07
C GLU A 1083 -6.03 51.58 1.42
N GLU A 1084 -6.21 50.33 0.99
CA GLU A 1084 -7.54 49.78 0.72
C GLU A 1084 -7.80 48.64 1.69
N VAL A 1085 -8.73 48.92 2.61
CA VAL A 1085 -9.45 47.90 3.39
C VAL A 1085 -10.05 46.92 2.38
N PRO A 1086 -9.92 45.58 2.55
CA PRO A 1086 -10.61 44.65 1.68
C PRO A 1086 -12.11 44.83 1.92
N GLN A 1087 -12.82 45.45 0.96
CA GLN A 1087 -14.26 45.43 0.97
C GLN A 1087 -14.72 43.98 0.78
N ALA A 1088 -15.50 43.50 1.76
CA ALA A 1088 -16.22 42.25 1.67
C ALA A 1088 -17.03 42.21 0.36
N ALA A 1089 -16.76 41.23 -0.49
CA ALA A 1089 -17.53 40.98 -1.68
C ALA A 1089 -18.90 40.38 -1.31
N THR A 1090 -19.86 41.24 -0.97
CA THR A 1090 -21.28 40.92 -1.01
C THR A 1090 -21.88 41.45 -2.32
N SER A 1091 -22.18 40.53 -3.22
CA SER A 1091 -23.17 40.59 -4.33
C SER A 1091 -23.17 41.80 -5.29
N ALA A 1092 -22.97 41.52 -6.59
CA ALA A 1092 -24.00 41.62 -7.65
C ALA A 1092 -23.44 41.99 -9.04
N SER A 1093 -23.84 41.16 -10.01
CA SER A 1093 -24.28 41.47 -11.39
C SER A 1093 -23.45 42.37 -12.33
N ASP A 1094 -23.39 41.88 -13.57
CA ASP A 1094 -23.18 42.59 -14.83
C ASP A 1094 -21.75 42.99 -15.20
N THR A 1095 -21.06 42.11 -15.93
CA THR A 1095 -20.81 42.31 -17.37
C THR A 1095 -20.02 41.12 -17.95
N ALA A 1096 -20.67 40.39 -18.85
CA ALA A 1096 -20.03 39.45 -19.76
C ALA A 1096 -19.60 40.20 -21.02
N THR A 1097 -18.30 40.26 -21.35
CA THR A 1097 -17.81 40.21 -22.75
C THR A 1097 -16.28 40.20 -22.85
N GLN A 1098 -15.75 39.27 -23.67
CA GLN A 1098 -14.46 39.30 -24.38
C GLN A 1098 -13.18 39.19 -23.49
N ALA A 1099 -12.19 38.33 -23.73
CA ALA A 1099 -11.74 37.65 -24.94
C ALA A 1099 -11.03 36.31 -24.62
N LYS A 1100 -10.84 35.55 -25.70
CA LYS A 1100 -10.29 34.19 -25.86
C LYS A 1100 -9.06 33.82 -25.06
#